data_AF-Q0V2Z7-F1
#
_entry.id   AF-Q0V2Z7-F1
#
_cell.length_a   1.000
_cell.length_b   1.000
_cell.length_c   1.000
_cell.angle_alpha   90.00
_cell.angle_beta   90.00
_cell.angle_gamma   90.00
#
_symmetry.space_group_name_H-M   'P 1'
#
loop_
_entity.id
_entity.type
_entity.pdbx_description
1 polymer ?
#
loop_
_entity_poly.entity_id
_entity_poly.type
_entity_poly.pdbx_seq_one_letter_code
_entity_poly.pdbx_strand_id
1 'polypeptide(L)'
;MFSFSSTWHVLGPFQIGTREATWGADPLEYVGGFRNLSYDPKATFRSSLPTNGTATWNVTEASKISSSSVSANASLSVSYSNVDWNFLKNIYGWAAVQYQAWARGELIIGGNDTQHVVLHTDAILEYWVDGQHYFGGDQYTFRKAPPVLHLTPGSHRIDLRLVRDVRAFGGILAPTIDVVVDVQQASGTLELAKPGILMSDVVDGKLASPIASVSLRNSGAADIEVVGIQAANVSSPFSFSGVEVGQQVLTESDIAALTADETSNLSSASTSGIVLVAGQTRSLVFNITLPSQNVPSVSYTVTYRNTDSQQQSTLQVSQDLRHLSIYKPHKITYLHPGTLDPVADLCAWVLFPTGVTPWSSDDWHNWGFADVEAAVETIPAWIESVGWNGPDVDVNRWIMSGHSNGGQGTCTIMTTQALVDFYYAHTSNEDELPRKLEQFTIVVGDPGDMGSKSGIRVLQLIDPGQYGRVEVKGHTIQTTNVMSLEFDPVLWQDTVTLNGADFRLDASRDAITSASSVKVLNIDAEEVLVTTDDDATINKRRGRQLGSMTAILRTQGPFVIRHAGTINASQIALQVSRNLHQYFQADSDIVSSLSESSIDNATGNIITLAIGDNIPSAPPESSIHGGSGNCSVVDHHGRKQEYGKRARGAAYLRPAGGERLELVIWGADEEGLRQAARIVPMMTGVGQPDFVVFGESAKWRGVEGVLAMGFFDANWKVTASSVLETGS
;
A
#
# COMPACT_ATOMS: atom_id res chain seq x y z
N MET A 1 11.89 12.25 -32.31
CA MET A 1 10.44 12.45 -32.10
C MET A 1 9.90 11.20 -31.45
N PHE A 2 9.13 11.35 -30.39
CA PHE A 2 8.43 10.25 -29.74
C PHE A 2 7.01 10.17 -30.30
N SER A 3 6.50 8.97 -30.52
CA SER A 3 5.12 8.76 -30.98
C SER A 3 4.62 7.37 -30.65
N PHE A 4 3.33 7.24 -30.33
CA PHE A 4 2.66 5.94 -30.29
C PHE A 4 2.02 5.62 -31.64
N SER A 5 1.82 4.33 -31.94
CA SER A 5 1.06 3.90 -33.11
C SER A 5 -0.38 4.45 -33.06
N SER A 6 -0.90 4.89 -34.20
CA SER A 6 -2.29 5.34 -34.31
C SER A 6 -3.28 4.18 -34.26
N THR A 7 -2.82 3.00 -34.65
CA THR A 7 -3.61 1.80 -34.79
C THR A 7 -3.13 0.77 -33.77
N TRP A 8 -4.08 0.12 -33.12
CA TRP A 8 -3.86 -0.87 -32.07
C TRP A 8 -4.60 -2.15 -32.39
N HIS A 9 -3.93 -3.30 -32.22
CA HIS A 9 -4.53 -4.61 -32.34
C HIS A 9 -5.10 -5.03 -31.00
N VAL A 10 -6.41 -5.19 -30.92
CA VAL A 10 -7.13 -5.49 -29.68
C VAL A 10 -7.68 -6.91 -29.73
N LEU A 11 -7.51 -7.69 -28.66
CA LEU A 11 -8.05 -9.05 -28.53
C LEU A 11 -8.94 -9.13 -27.28
N GLY A 12 -10.20 -9.53 -27.49
CA GLY A 12 -11.19 -9.68 -26.41
C GLY A 12 -12.63 -9.66 -26.93
N PRO A 13 -13.62 -9.46 -26.05
CA PRO A 13 -13.49 -9.34 -24.59
C PRO A 13 -13.48 -10.73 -23.93
N PHE A 14 -12.83 -10.85 -22.78
CA PHE A 14 -12.87 -12.04 -21.93
C PHE A 14 -13.50 -11.71 -20.59
N GLN A 15 -14.25 -12.64 -20.01
CA GLN A 15 -14.82 -12.46 -18.67
C GLN A 15 -13.71 -12.36 -17.62
N ILE A 16 -13.93 -11.52 -16.61
CA ILE A 16 -13.10 -11.43 -15.41
C ILE A 16 -14.00 -11.13 -14.21
N GLY A 17 -13.71 -11.73 -13.07
CA GLY A 17 -14.37 -11.42 -11.80
C GLY A 17 -13.86 -10.11 -11.18
N THR A 18 -14.63 -9.57 -10.24
CA THR A 18 -14.24 -8.37 -9.49
C THR A 18 -12.93 -8.65 -8.77
N ARG A 19 -11.94 -7.76 -8.94
CA ARG A 19 -10.61 -7.87 -8.28
C ARG A 19 -9.80 -9.14 -8.63
N GLU A 20 -10.17 -9.89 -9.67
CA GLU A 20 -9.36 -11.05 -10.10
C GLU A 20 -8.09 -10.64 -10.86
N ALA A 21 -8.04 -9.40 -11.38
CA ALA A 21 -6.89 -8.91 -12.15
C ALA A 21 -5.58 -8.95 -11.36
N THR A 22 -5.61 -8.66 -10.06
CA THR A 22 -4.43 -8.74 -9.18
C THR A 22 -3.93 -10.16 -8.96
N TRP A 23 -4.80 -11.16 -9.15
CA TRP A 23 -4.41 -12.58 -9.14
C TRP A 23 -3.81 -13.04 -10.47
N GLY A 24 -3.74 -12.15 -11.46
CA GLY A 24 -3.12 -12.39 -12.75
C GLY A 24 -3.95 -13.23 -13.72
N ALA A 25 -5.22 -13.53 -13.41
CA ALA A 25 -6.06 -14.49 -14.14
C ALA A 25 -6.30 -14.09 -15.61
N ASP A 26 -5.50 -14.62 -16.54
CA ASP A 26 -5.61 -14.34 -17.98
C ASP A 26 -5.91 -15.63 -18.77
N PRO A 27 -7.09 -15.76 -19.41
CA PRO A 27 -7.42 -16.96 -20.17
C PRO A 27 -6.47 -17.23 -21.34
N LEU A 28 -5.75 -16.20 -21.84
CA LEU A 28 -4.76 -16.39 -22.90
C LEU A 28 -3.49 -17.11 -22.42
N GLU A 29 -3.19 -17.12 -21.12
CA GLU A 29 -2.06 -17.89 -20.57
C GLU A 29 -2.22 -19.40 -20.80
N TYR A 30 -3.46 -19.90 -20.95
CA TYR A 30 -3.72 -21.29 -21.33
C TYR A 30 -3.16 -21.65 -22.72
N VAL A 31 -3.08 -20.69 -23.63
CA VAL A 31 -2.52 -20.85 -24.99
C VAL A 31 -1.11 -20.25 -25.10
N GLY A 32 -0.41 -20.05 -23.98
CA GLY A 32 0.95 -19.52 -23.92
C GLY A 32 1.05 -18.01 -23.79
N GLY A 33 -0.04 -17.32 -23.46
CA GLY A 33 -0.09 -15.89 -23.16
C GLY A 33 -0.23 -15.01 -24.40
N PHE A 34 -0.78 -13.80 -24.22
CA PHE A 34 -0.97 -12.83 -25.30
C PHE A 34 0.31 -12.53 -26.09
N ARG A 35 1.46 -12.56 -25.41
CA ARG A 35 2.77 -12.23 -25.96
C ARG A 35 3.19 -13.12 -27.12
N ASN A 36 2.81 -14.39 -27.08
CA ASN A 36 3.12 -15.40 -28.09
C ASN A 36 2.14 -15.39 -29.27
N LEU A 37 1.06 -14.62 -29.17
CA LEU A 37 0.08 -14.49 -30.25
C LEU A 37 0.50 -13.38 -31.22
N SER A 38 0.24 -13.58 -32.50
CA SER A 38 0.32 -12.54 -33.54
C SER A 38 -1.09 -12.14 -33.95
N TYR A 39 -1.24 -10.90 -34.45
CA TYR A 39 -2.53 -10.45 -34.97
C TYR A 39 -2.95 -11.35 -36.14
N ASP A 40 -4.09 -12.02 -35.97
CA ASP A 40 -4.74 -12.81 -37.01
C ASP A 40 -6.25 -12.57 -36.94
N PRO A 41 -6.85 -11.85 -37.91
CA PRO A 41 -8.28 -11.55 -37.88
C PRO A 41 -9.18 -12.80 -37.99
N LYS A 42 -8.62 -13.98 -38.30
CA LYS A 42 -9.36 -15.25 -38.37
C LYS A 42 -9.22 -16.09 -37.10
N ALA A 43 -8.28 -15.76 -36.22
CA ALA A 43 -8.09 -16.49 -34.97
C ALA A 43 -9.28 -16.25 -34.02
N THR A 44 -9.76 -17.32 -33.41
CA THR A 44 -10.88 -17.29 -32.46
C THR A 44 -10.46 -17.87 -31.12
N PHE A 45 -10.95 -17.26 -30.05
CA PHE A 45 -10.68 -17.65 -28.67
C PHE A 45 -12.01 -17.79 -27.94
N ARG A 46 -12.11 -18.72 -26.98
CA ARG A 46 -13.35 -18.90 -26.23
C ARG A 46 -13.60 -17.71 -25.31
N SER A 47 -14.82 -17.19 -25.33
CA SER A 47 -15.28 -16.15 -24.40
C SER A 47 -16.78 -16.29 -24.15
N SER A 48 -17.20 -16.14 -22.90
CA SER A 48 -18.61 -16.21 -22.49
C SER A 48 -19.41 -14.94 -22.78
N LEU A 49 -18.77 -13.84 -23.18
CA LEU A 49 -19.43 -12.54 -23.35
C LEU A 49 -20.07 -12.34 -24.74
N PRO A 50 -19.38 -12.60 -25.87
CA PRO A 50 -19.98 -12.43 -27.19
C PRO A 50 -21.09 -13.45 -27.45
N THR A 51 -22.09 -13.06 -28.24
CA THR A 51 -23.29 -13.90 -28.52
C THR A 51 -22.98 -15.25 -29.17
N ASN A 52 -21.85 -15.36 -29.88
CA ASN A 52 -21.37 -16.58 -30.51
C ASN A 52 -20.35 -17.37 -29.66
N GLY A 53 -20.07 -16.93 -28.43
CA GLY A 53 -19.14 -17.57 -27.52
C GLY A 53 -17.65 -17.42 -27.89
N THR A 54 -17.31 -16.45 -28.76
CA THR A 54 -15.93 -16.28 -29.26
C THR A 54 -15.44 -14.84 -29.25
N ALA A 55 -14.23 -14.64 -28.73
CA ALA A 55 -13.45 -13.42 -28.86
C ALA A 55 -12.54 -13.51 -30.09
N THR A 56 -12.33 -12.38 -30.76
CA THR A 56 -11.50 -12.26 -31.96
C THR A 56 -10.62 -11.03 -31.87
N TRP A 57 -9.60 -10.98 -32.73
CA TRP A 57 -8.86 -9.75 -32.93
C TRP A 57 -9.72 -8.68 -33.59
N ASN A 58 -9.48 -7.44 -33.22
CA ASN A 58 -10.02 -6.25 -33.85
C ASN A 58 -8.93 -5.19 -33.97
N VAL A 59 -9.17 -4.20 -34.81
CA VAL A 59 -8.32 -3.01 -34.95
C VAL A 59 -9.04 -1.83 -34.32
N THR A 60 -8.37 -1.10 -33.45
CA THR A 60 -8.88 0.11 -32.82
C THR A 60 -7.94 1.27 -33.10
N GLU A 61 -8.49 2.41 -33.54
CA GLU A 61 -7.73 3.65 -33.67
C GLU A 61 -7.70 4.37 -32.32
N ALA A 62 -6.54 4.93 -31.97
CA ALA A 62 -6.43 5.74 -30.76
C ALA A 62 -7.32 6.99 -30.89
N SER A 63 -8.13 7.25 -29.87
CA SER A 63 -9.10 8.34 -29.86
C SER A 63 -8.44 9.71 -29.82
N LYS A 64 -7.25 9.78 -29.22
CA LYS A 64 -6.38 10.96 -29.20
C LYS A 64 -4.93 10.50 -29.28
N ILE A 65 -4.12 11.25 -30.02
CA ILE A 65 -2.69 11.05 -30.12
C ILE A 65 -2.02 12.41 -30.03
N SER A 66 -0.93 12.48 -29.28
CA SER A 66 0.01 13.60 -29.36
C SER A 66 1.43 13.08 -29.46
N SER A 67 2.29 13.85 -30.12
CA SER A 67 3.68 13.46 -30.38
C SER A 67 4.53 14.72 -30.44
N SER A 68 5.69 14.67 -29.82
CA SER A 68 6.65 15.76 -29.76
C SER A 68 8.09 15.23 -29.80
N SER A 69 9.08 16.11 -29.69
CA SER A 69 10.47 15.68 -29.57
C SER A 69 10.78 15.00 -28.23
N VAL A 70 10.00 15.29 -27.18
CA VAL A 70 10.28 14.90 -25.78
C VAL A 70 9.13 14.14 -25.12
N SER A 71 7.99 13.97 -25.79
CA SER A 71 6.83 13.29 -25.22
C SER A 71 5.89 12.75 -26.29
N ALA A 72 5.10 11.74 -25.93
CA ALA A 72 3.98 11.27 -26.74
C ALA A 72 2.86 10.74 -25.85
N ASN A 73 1.64 10.75 -26.38
CA ASN A 73 0.46 10.25 -25.70
C ASN A 73 -0.44 9.49 -26.70
N ALA A 74 -1.06 8.40 -26.26
CA ALA A 74 -2.18 7.78 -26.93
C ALA A 74 -3.31 7.46 -25.94
N SER A 75 -4.54 7.84 -26.30
CA SER A 75 -5.75 7.47 -25.57
C SER A 75 -6.50 6.38 -26.33
N LEU A 76 -6.90 5.32 -25.63
CA LEU A 76 -7.69 4.21 -26.19
C LEU A 76 -9.07 4.17 -25.53
N SER A 77 -10.11 3.95 -26.33
CA SER A 77 -11.47 3.67 -25.87
C SER A 77 -11.94 2.39 -26.54
N VAL A 78 -11.90 1.29 -25.81
CA VAL A 78 -12.20 -0.05 -26.32
C VAL A 78 -13.63 -0.43 -25.97
N SER A 79 -14.40 -0.84 -26.97
CA SER A 79 -15.76 -1.34 -26.81
C SER A 79 -16.02 -2.50 -27.76
N TYR A 80 -17.04 -3.29 -27.43
CA TYR A 80 -17.40 -4.50 -28.18
C TYR A 80 -18.88 -4.46 -28.56
N SER A 81 -19.15 -4.29 -29.86
CA SER A 81 -20.50 -4.26 -30.44
C SER A 81 -21.10 -5.65 -30.67
N ASN A 82 -20.27 -6.69 -30.67
CA ASN A 82 -20.68 -8.09 -30.78
C ASN A 82 -21.16 -8.70 -29.44
N VAL A 83 -21.24 -7.90 -28.39
CA VAL A 83 -21.75 -8.28 -27.07
C VAL A 83 -23.07 -7.54 -26.82
N ASP A 84 -24.13 -8.28 -26.49
CA ASP A 84 -25.39 -7.68 -26.04
C ASP A 84 -25.30 -7.35 -24.54
N TRP A 85 -24.66 -6.22 -24.24
CA TRP A 85 -24.45 -5.77 -22.87
C TRP A 85 -25.75 -5.53 -22.11
N ASN A 86 -26.83 -5.13 -22.80
CA ASN A 86 -28.12 -4.89 -22.16
C ASN A 86 -28.76 -6.21 -21.72
N PHE A 87 -28.74 -7.23 -22.59
CA PHE A 87 -29.18 -8.56 -22.22
C PHE A 87 -28.38 -9.13 -21.04
N LEU A 88 -27.05 -9.05 -21.09
CA LEU A 88 -26.19 -9.55 -20.01
C LEU A 88 -26.45 -8.82 -18.69
N LYS A 89 -26.60 -7.48 -18.72
CA LYS A 89 -26.95 -6.68 -17.53
C LYS A 89 -28.33 -7.06 -16.95
N ASN A 90 -29.31 -7.38 -17.80
CA ASN A 90 -30.64 -7.80 -17.32
C ASN A 90 -30.61 -9.13 -16.55
N ILE A 91 -29.68 -10.03 -16.89
CA ILE A 91 -29.57 -11.35 -16.25
C ILE A 91 -28.62 -11.33 -15.05
N TYR A 92 -27.42 -10.74 -15.20
CA TYR A 92 -26.34 -10.82 -14.22
C TYR A 92 -26.06 -9.50 -13.49
N GLY A 93 -26.83 -8.45 -13.77
CA GLY A 93 -26.64 -7.12 -13.19
C GLY A 93 -25.34 -6.47 -13.64
N TRP A 94 -24.74 -5.67 -12.75
CA TRP A 94 -23.51 -4.93 -13.03
C TRP A 94 -22.28 -5.84 -13.24
N ALA A 95 -22.26 -7.05 -12.68
CA ALA A 95 -21.13 -7.97 -12.83
C ALA A 95 -20.92 -8.40 -14.29
N ALA A 96 -21.99 -8.37 -15.11
CA ALA A 96 -21.95 -8.74 -16.52
C ALA A 96 -21.09 -7.82 -17.39
N VAL A 97 -20.78 -6.61 -16.92
CA VAL A 97 -19.92 -5.66 -17.64
C VAL A 97 -18.49 -5.61 -17.09
N GLN A 98 -18.10 -6.59 -16.28
CA GLN A 98 -16.70 -6.81 -15.95
C GLN A 98 -16.05 -7.68 -17.03
N TYR A 99 -15.04 -7.14 -17.69
CA TYR A 99 -14.32 -7.85 -18.72
C TYR A 99 -12.88 -7.37 -18.82
N GLN A 100 -12.03 -8.21 -19.39
CA GLN A 100 -10.67 -7.88 -19.74
C GLN A 100 -10.43 -8.06 -21.24
N ALA A 101 -9.40 -7.39 -21.73
CA ALA A 101 -8.94 -7.48 -23.10
C ALA A 101 -7.44 -7.21 -23.15
N TRP A 102 -6.85 -7.37 -24.33
CA TRP A 102 -5.46 -6.98 -24.59
C TRP A 102 -5.39 -6.03 -25.75
N ALA A 103 -4.48 -5.06 -25.69
CA ALA A 103 -4.17 -4.17 -26.80
C ALA A 103 -2.67 -4.20 -27.10
N ARG A 104 -2.31 -4.30 -28.38
CA ARG A 104 -0.93 -4.22 -28.86
C ARG A 104 -0.75 -3.01 -29.75
N GLY A 105 0.25 -2.21 -29.46
CA GLY A 105 0.69 -1.07 -30.25
C GLY A 105 2.20 -0.98 -30.31
N GLU A 106 2.68 0.15 -30.80
CA GLU A 106 4.11 0.47 -30.86
C GLU A 106 4.38 1.83 -30.22
N LEU A 107 5.50 1.92 -29.51
CA LEU A 107 6.10 3.16 -29.04
C LEU A 107 7.36 3.40 -29.87
N ILE A 108 7.39 4.49 -30.61
CA ILE A 108 8.54 4.89 -31.42
C ILE A 108 9.35 5.92 -30.63
N ILE A 109 10.60 5.58 -30.36
CA ILE A 109 11.59 6.44 -29.70
C ILE A 109 12.53 6.99 -30.78
N GLY A 110 12.55 8.31 -30.93
CA GLY A 110 13.51 8.99 -31.80
C GLY A 110 14.77 9.44 -31.06
N GLY A 111 15.73 9.98 -31.83
CA GLY A 111 17.06 10.35 -31.31
C GLY A 111 18.13 9.41 -31.86
N ASN A 112 19.38 9.61 -31.42
CA ASN A 112 20.52 8.78 -31.84
C ASN A 112 21.04 7.89 -30.70
N ASP A 113 20.81 8.30 -29.45
CA ASP A 113 21.26 7.60 -28.26
C ASP A 113 20.08 7.02 -27.48
N THR A 114 20.37 6.12 -26.54
CA THR A 114 19.38 5.59 -25.59
C THR A 114 18.67 6.73 -24.86
N GLN A 115 17.34 6.72 -24.92
CA GLN A 115 16.48 7.71 -24.27
C GLN A 115 16.02 7.18 -22.92
N HIS A 116 16.13 8.02 -21.90
CA HIS A 116 15.56 7.81 -20.57
C HIS A 116 14.14 8.36 -20.60
N VAL A 117 13.14 7.50 -20.45
CA VAL A 117 11.74 7.92 -20.56
C VAL A 117 10.92 7.43 -19.38
N VAL A 118 9.97 8.25 -18.96
CA VAL A 118 9.00 7.97 -17.91
C VAL A 118 7.70 7.56 -18.59
N LEU A 119 7.22 6.35 -18.31
CA LEU A 119 5.99 5.81 -18.89
C LEU A 119 4.85 5.88 -17.87
N HIS A 120 3.82 6.66 -18.16
CA HIS A 120 2.57 6.68 -17.40
C HIS A 120 1.54 5.77 -18.08
N THR A 121 0.85 4.96 -17.27
CA THR A 121 -0.08 3.92 -17.74
C THR A 121 -1.42 4.04 -17.01
N ASP A 122 -2.17 5.06 -17.40
CA ASP A 122 -3.42 5.46 -16.75
C ASP A 122 -4.51 4.39 -16.94
N ALA A 123 -5.07 3.93 -15.81
CA ALA A 123 -6.08 2.88 -15.73
C ALA A 123 -5.61 1.52 -16.28
N ILE A 124 -4.30 1.24 -16.21
CA ILE A 124 -3.68 -0.01 -16.67
C ILE A 124 -2.90 -0.63 -15.52
N LEU A 125 -3.25 -1.87 -15.14
CA LEU A 125 -2.61 -2.60 -14.05
C LEU A 125 -1.39 -3.43 -14.49
N GLU A 126 -1.37 -3.92 -15.73
CA GLU A 126 -0.34 -4.86 -16.20
C GLU A 126 -0.03 -4.62 -17.68
N TYR A 127 1.25 -4.62 -18.04
CA TYR A 127 1.70 -4.38 -19.42
C TYR A 127 3.12 -4.89 -19.67
N TRP A 128 3.49 -4.93 -20.95
CA TRP A 128 4.82 -5.28 -21.41
C TRP A 128 5.38 -4.24 -22.37
N VAL A 129 6.69 -4.01 -22.27
CA VAL A 129 7.48 -3.25 -23.25
C VAL A 129 8.62 -4.15 -23.70
N ASP A 130 8.69 -4.47 -25.00
CA ASP A 130 9.69 -5.38 -25.59
C ASP A 130 9.84 -6.72 -24.85
N GLY A 131 8.73 -7.27 -24.37
CA GLY A 131 8.70 -8.53 -23.64
C GLY A 131 9.11 -8.45 -22.16
N GLN A 132 9.51 -7.27 -21.67
CA GLN A 132 9.70 -7.02 -20.24
C GLN A 132 8.36 -6.75 -19.55
N HIS A 133 8.12 -7.43 -18.43
CA HIS A 133 6.84 -7.41 -17.72
C HIS A 133 6.81 -6.35 -16.63
N TYR A 134 5.74 -5.54 -16.62
CA TYR A 134 5.43 -4.59 -15.56
C TYR A 134 4.06 -4.89 -14.94
N PHE A 135 4.03 -5.19 -13.64
CA PHE A 135 2.79 -5.46 -12.87
C PHE A 135 2.56 -4.38 -11.80
N GLY A 136 1.30 -4.08 -11.49
CA GLY A 136 0.95 -3.01 -10.55
C GLY A 136 1.16 -1.62 -11.16
N GLY A 137 0.70 -1.42 -12.40
CA GLY A 137 0.73 -0.14 -13.11
C GLY A 137 -0.08 0.96 -12.41
N ASP A 138 -0.80 1.81 -13.16
CA ASP A 138 -1.51 2.94 -12.56
C ASP A 138 -3.03 2.85 -12.74
N GLN A 139 -3.61 1.86 -12.06
CA GLN A 139 -5.05 1.60 -12.08
C GLN A 139 -5.90 2.81 -11.65
N TYR A 140 -5.37 3.70 -10.81
CA TYR A 140 -6.09 4.85 -10.26
C TYR A 140 -5.62 6.19 -10.81
N THR A 141 -4.75 6.21 -11.82
CA THR A 141 -4.22 7.43 -12.46
C THR A 141 -3.53 8.41 -11.50
N PHE A 142 -2.85 7.91 -10.47
CA PHE A 142 -2.15 8.80 -9.51
C PHE A 142 -0.87 9.42 -10.08
N ARG A 143 -0.20 8.70 -10.98
CA ARG A 143 1.08 9.06 -11.60
C ARG A 143 2.18 9.41 -10.59
N LYS A 144 2.21 8.74 -9.43
CA LYS A 144 3.18 9.00 -8.34
C LYS A 144 4.55 8.37 -8.63
N ALA A 145 4.58 7.10 -9.01
CA ALA A 145 5.80 6.36 -9.31
C ALA A 145 5.72 5.66 -10.69
N PRO A 146 5.61 6.40 -11.80
CA PRO A 146 5.73 5.79 -13.13
C PRO A 146 7.14 5.19 -13.33
N PRO A 147 7.27 4.01 -13.98
CA PRO A 147 8.59 3.45 -14.23
C PRO A 147 9.40 4.27 -15.22
N VAL A 148 10.71 4.21 -15.01
CA VAL A 148 11.71 4.75 -15.93
C VAL A 148 12.18 3.62 -16.84
N LEU A 149 12.13 3.87 -18.15
CA LEU A 149 12.57 2.95 -19.18
C LEU A 149 13.80 3.54 -19.89
N HIS A 150 14.77 2.70 -20.21
CA HIS A 150 15.95 3.06 -20.99
C HIS A 150 15.85 2.42 -22.37
N LEU A 151 15.34 3.18 -23.34
CA LEU A 151 14.97 2.67 -24.66
C LEU A 151 15.91 3.19 -25.74
N THR A 152 16.49 2.29 -26.53
CA THR A 152 17.28 2.66 -27.71
C THR A 152 16.39 3.30 -28.79
N PRO A 153 16.89 4.17 -29.68
CA PRO A 153 16.06 4.68 -30.78
C PRO A 153 15.51 3.54 -31.65
N GLY A 154 14.22 3.60 -31.98
CA GLY A 154 13.53 2.56 -32.74
C GLY A 154 12.06 2.41 -32.39
N SER A 155 11.45 1.33 -32.91
CA SER A 155 10.10 0.92 -32.55
C SER A 155 10.16 -0.13 -31.44
N HIS A 156 9.39 0.11 -30.38
CA HIS A 156 9.25 -0.76 -29.21
C HIS A 156 7.83 -1.29 -29.15
N ARG A 157 7.67 -2.59 -28.95
CA ARG A 157 6.35 -3.20 -28.84
C ARG A 157 5.79 -2.96 -27.44
N ILE A 158 4.54 -2.49 -27.38
CA ILE A 158 3.80 -2.32 -26.14
C ILE A 158 2.55 -3.20 -26.15
N ASP A 159 2.43 -4.08 -25.15
CA ASP A 159 1.24 -4.91 -24.93
C ASP A 159 0.58 -4.48 -23.61
N LEU A 160 -0.68 -4.07 -23.67
CA LEU A 160 -1.46 -3.57 -22.53
C LEU A 160 -2.52 -4.58 -22.14
N ARG A 161 -2.57 -4.95 -20.87
CA ARG A 161 -3.70 -5.69 -20.31
C ARG A 161 -4.77 -4.69 -19.87
N LEU A 162 -5.90 -4.73 -20.56
CA LEU A 162 -7.03 -3.85 -20.34
C LEU A 162 -8.02 -4.54 -19.40
N VAL A 163 -8.42 -3.87 -18.33
CA VAL A 163 -9.38 -4.43 -17.36
C VAL A 163 -10.48 -3.42 -17.09
N ARG A 164 -11.72 -3.84 -17.31
CA ARG A 164 -12.92 -3.13 -16.88
C ARG A 164 -13.38 -3.66 -15.53
N ASP A 165 -12.87 -3.08 -14.45
CA ASP A 165 -13.40 -3.33 -13.12
C ASP A 165 -14.49 -2.30 -12.82
N VAL A 166 -15.71 -2.76 -12.50
CA VAL A 166 -16.84 -1.89 -12.18
C VAL A 166 -17.53 -2.32 -10.90
N ARG A 167 -17.92 -1.34 -10.09
CA ARG A 167 -18.70 -1.54 -8.86
C ARG A 167 -20.20 -1.58 -9.15
N ALA A 168 -21.00 -1.96 -8.14
CA ALA A 168 -22.45 -2.10 -8.22
C ALA A 168 -23.19 -0.91 -8.88
N PHE A 169 -22.69 0.32 -8.72
CA PHE A 169 -23.23 1.54 -9.32
C PHE A 169 -22.38 2.12 -10.48
N GLY A 170 -21.16 1.61 -10.68
CA GLY A 170 -20.29 1.97 -11.82
C GLY A 170 -20.66 1.27 -13.12
N GLY A 171 -21.44 0.19 -13.05
CA GLY A 171 -21.94 -0.56 -14.21
C GLY A 171 -23.00 0.17 -15.05
N ILE A 172 -23.45 1.37 -14.64
CA ILE A 172 -24.47 2.17 -15.35
C ILE A 172 -23.89 2.86 -16.59
N LEU A 173 -22.57 3.14 -16.58
CA LEU A 173 -21.87 3.75 -17.69
C LEU A 173 -21.80 2.83 -18.92
N ALA A 174 -21.40 3.42 -20.05
CA ALA A 174 -21.06 2.68 -21.25
C ALA A 174 -20.05 1.57 -20.92
N PRO A 175 -20.17 0.37 -21.52
CA PRO A 175 -19.26 -0.75 -21.30
C PRO A 175 -17.95 -0.58 -22.08
N THR A 176 -17.28 0.57 -21.92
CA THR A 176 -15.98 0.89 -22.51
C THR A 176 -14.85 0.63 -21.52
N ILE A 177 -13.65 0.32 -22.03
CA ILE A 177 -12.38 0.47 -21.31
C ILE A 177 -11.66 1.68 -21.88
N ASP A 178 -11.47 2.70 -21.06
CA ASP A 178 -10.82 3.95 -21.42
C ASP A 178 -9.47 4.04 -20.70
N VAL A 179 -8.38 4.06 -21.45
CA VAL A 179 -7.01 4.08 -20.91
C VAL A 179 -6.14 5.10 -21.63
N VAL A 180 -5.08 5.56 -20.97
CA VAL A 180 -4.10 6.48 -21.56
C VAL A 180 -2.69 5.95 -21.32
N VAL A 181 -1.89 5.92 -22.38
CA VAL A 181 -0.44 5.73 -22.29
C VAL A 181 0.25 7.04 -22.65
N ASP A 182 1.19 7.45 -21.80
CA ASP A 182 1.90 8.71 -21.93
C ASP A 182 3.38 8.49 -21.64
N VAL A 183 4.24 8.90 -22.56
CA VAL A 183 5.69 8.80 -22.42
C VAL A 183 6.28 10.19 -22.41
N GLN A 184 7.21 10.44 -21.48
CA GLN A 184 7.91 11.71 -21.35
C GLN A 184 9.41 11.44 -21.22
N GLN A 185 10.24 12.23 -21.89
CA GLN A 185 11.68 12.20 -21.71
C GLN A 185 12.00 12.62 -20.27
N ALA A 186 12.90 11.89 -19.61
CA ALA A 186 13.44 12.32 -18.33
C ALA A 186 14.23 13.63 -18.53
N SER A 187 13.99 14.58 -17.64
CA SER A 187 14.66 15.87 -17.57
C SER A 187 16.09 15.79 -17.04
N GLY A 188 16.43 14.72 -16.30
CA GLY A 188 17.79 14.47 -15.80
C GLY A 188 17.92 13.14 -15.06
N THR A 189 19.05 12.96 -14.37
CA THR A 189 19.34 11.75 -13.57
C THR A 189 18.47 11.67 -12.31
N LEU A 190 18.31 12.79 -11.61
CA LEU A 190 17.44 12.89 -10.44
C LEU A 190 16.36 13.93 -10.72
N GLU A 191 15.11 13.57 -10.46
CA GLU A 191 13.95 14.42 -10.72
C GLU A 191 13.06 14.54 -9.49
N LEU A 192 12.39 15.69 -9.33
CA LEU A 192 11.27 15.86 -8.41
C LEU A 192 10.05 15.09 -8.96
N ALA A 193 9.69 14.02 -8.27
CA ALA A 193 8.52 13.20 -8.56
C ALA A 193 7.26 13.79 -7.93
N LYS A 194 6.07 13.34 -8.37
CA LYS A 194 4.81 13.71 -7.71
C LYS A 194 4.68 12.97 -6.36
N PRO A 195 4.09 13.58 -5.32
CA PRO A 195 3.42 14.89 -5.32
C PRO A 195 4.35 16.12 -5.24
N GLY A 196 5.67 15.93 -5.14
CA GLY A 196 6.64 17.01 -5.02
C GLY A 196 7.13 17.16 -3.59
N ILE A 197 7.10 18.39 -3.07
CA ILE A 197 7.42 18.67 -1.67
C ILE A 197 6.11 18.70 -0.88
N LEU A 198 6.03 17.89 0.17
CA LEU A 198 4.96 17.96 1.15
C LEU A 198 5.46 18.67 2.39
N MET A 199 4.78 19.73 2.78
CA MET A 199 5.05 20.47 4.00
C MET A 199 3.76 21.07 4.56
N SER A 200 3.75 21.38 5.85
CA SER A 200 2.59 22.01 6.48
C SER A 200 2.39 23.45 6.00
N ASP A 201 1.14 23.91 5.97
CA ASP A 201 0.81 25.32 5.75
C ASP A 201 1.47 26.23 6.82
N VAL A 202 1.68 27.50 6.47
CA VAL A 202 2.20 28.53 7.37
C VAL A 202 1.02 29.22 8.08
N VAL A 203 0.95 29.09 9.39
CA VAL A 203 -0.10 29.68 10.23
C VAL A 203 0.44 30.88 10.99
N ASP A 204 -0.04 32.08 10.65
CA ASP A 204 0.42 33.37 11.22
C ASP A 204 1.96 33.48 11.33
N GLY A 205 2.65 33.09 10.25
CA GLY A 205 4.10 33.18 10.12
C GLY A 205 4.90 32.04 10.75
N LYS A 206 4.24 30.95 11.19
CA LYS A 206 4.88 29.76 11.75
C LYS A 206 4.48 28.49 11.00
N LEU A 207 5.39 27.53 10.92
CA LEU A 207 5.07 26.20 10.42
C LEU A 207 4.37 25.38 11.50
N ALA A 208 3.32 24.69 11.11
CA ALA A 208 2.63 23.72 11.95
C ALA A 208 3.53 22.52 12.31
N SER A 209 4.42 22.11 11.38
CA SER A 209 5.43 21.07 11.60
C SER A 209 6.78 21.51 11.03
N PRO A 210 7.91 21.27 11.73
CA PRO A 210 9.25 21.52 11.21
C PRO A 210 9.73 20.41 10.27
N ILE A 211 8.84 19.52 9.79
CA ILE A 211 9.18 18.37 8.95
C ILE A 211 8.54 18.55 7.58
N ALA A 212 9.33 18.30 6.53
CA ALA A 212 8.86 18.16 5.16
C ALA A 212 9.28 16.82 4.57
N SER A 213 8.62 16.42 3.49
CA SER A 213 9.09 15.34 2.62
C SER A 213 9.23 15.80 1.18
N VAL A 214 10.21 15.25 0.46
CA VAL A 214 10.40 15.47 -0.97
C VAL A 214 10.37 14.14 -1.70
N SER A 215 9.50 14.01 -2.71
CA SER A 215 9.44 12.83 -3.56
C SER A 215 10.43 12.97 -4.71
N LEU A 216 11.39 12.06 -4.78
CA LEU A 216 12.47 12.06 -5.76
C LEU A 216 12.42 10.78 -6.59
N ARG A 217 12.74 10.88 -7.88
CA ARG A 217 12.88 9.75 -8.79
C ARG A 217 14.29 9.72 -9.39
N ASN A 218 14.95 8.58 -9.26
CA ASN A 218 16.18 8.32 -10.00
C ASN A 218 15.82 7.86 -11.42
N SER A 219 15.94 8.77 -12.38
CA SER A 219 15.71 8.50 -13.81
C SER A 219 16.99 8.11 -14.57
N GLY A 220 18.12 8.04 -13.86
CA GLY A 220 19.39 7.53 -14.36
C GLY A 220 19.45 6.01 -14.44
N ALA A 221 20.57 5.51 -14.96
CA ALA A 221 20.86 4.08 -15.08
C ALA A 221 21.74 3.53 -13.94
N ALA A 222 22.17 4.39 -13.01
CA ALA A 222 23.03 4.03 -11.89
C ALA A 222 22.37 4.48 -10.57
N ASP A 223 22.71 3.80 -9.49
CA ASP A 223 22.25 4.15 -8.16
C ASP A 223 22.84 5.50 -7.73
N ILE A 224 22.05 6.27 -7.00
CA ILE A 224 22.47 7.57 -6.48
C ILE A 224 22.37 7.59 -4.97
N GLU A 225 23.32 8.27 -4.34
CA GLU A 225 23.29 8.60 -2.92
C GLU A 225 22.90 10.07 -2.77
N VAL A 226 21.79 10.33 -2.07
CA VAL A 226 21.42 11.68 -1.64
C VAL A 226 22.24 12.00 -0.38
N VAL A 227 23.15 12.96 -0.55
CA VAL A 227 24.12 13.37 0.48
C VAL A 227 23.51 14.40 1.43
N GLY A 228 22.58 15.23 0.95
CA GLY A 228 21.88 16.18 1.80
C GLY A 228 20.83 17.01 1.08
N ILE A 229 19.90 17.55 1.86
CA ILE A 229 18.87 18.50 1.42
C ILE A 229 19.06 19.75 2.27
N GLN A 230 19.35 20.88 1.63
CA GLN A 230 19.69 22.12 2.32
C GLN A 230 18.86 23.27 1.76
N ALA A 231 18.52 24.26 2.60
CA ALA A 231 17.90 25.48 2.12
C ALA A 231 18.84 26.20 1.16
N ALA A 232 18.31 26.62 0.00
CA ALA A 232 19.11 27.40 -0.94
C ALA A 232 19.38 28.78 -0.34
N ASN A 233 20.65 29.14 -0.15
CA ASN A 233 21.02 30.49 0.28
C ASN A 233 20.55 31.49 -0.78
N VAL A 234 19.58 32.34 -0.43
CA VAL A 234 19.10 33.43 -1.31
C VAL A 234 20.17 34.53 -1.34
N SER A 235 21.27 34.29 -2.05
CA SER A 235 22.30 35.29 -2.33
C SER A 235 22.34 35.59 -3.82
N SER A 236 21.27 36.18 -4.36
CA SER A 236 21.25 37.22 -5.41
C SER A 236 19.87 37.34 -6.07
N PRO A 237 19.46 38.56 -6.48
CA PRO A 237 18.14 38.82 -7.02
C PRO A 237 18.10 38.45 -8.52
N PHE A 238 17.94 37.16 -8.81
CA PHE A 238 17.36 36.79 -10.09
C PHE A 238 15.84 36.81 -9.92
N SER A 239 15.20 37.84 -10.49
CA SER A 239 13.75 37.88 -10.61
C SER A 239 13.30 36.74 -11.52
N PHE A 240 12.86 35.62 -10.94
CA PHE A 240 12.13 34.58 -11.64
C PHE A 240 10.70 35.04 -11.89
N SER A 241 10.52 36.04 -12.76
CA SER A 241 9.20 36.34 -13.32
C SER A 241 8.92 35.31 -14.43
N GLY A 242 8.10 34.30 -14.15
CA GLY A 242 7.54 33.39 -15.17
C GLY A 242 7.85 31.90 -15.02
N VAL A 243 8.33 31.42 -13.87
CA VAL A 243 8.51 29.99 -13.57
C VAL A 243 7.22 29.45 -12.94
N GLU A 244 6.57 28.48 -13.58
CA GLU A 244 5.36 27.81 -13.05
C GLU A 244 5.69 26.88 -11.87
N VAL A 245 4.71 26.70 -10.98
CA VAL A 245 4.80 25.86 -9.76
C VAL A 245 5.27 24.43 -10.08
N GLY A 246 6.31 23.96 -9.40
CA GLY A 246 6.84 22.60 -9.55
C GLY A 246 7.97 22.42 -10.59
N GLN A 247 8.54 23.52 -11.12
CA GLN A 247 9.69 23.42 -12.03
C GLN A 247 11.01 23.11 -11.29
N GLN A 248 11.78 22.21 -11.90
CA GLN A 248 13.11 21.80 -11.49
C GLN A 248 14.15 22.56 -12.30
N VAL A 249 15.28 22.91 -11.68
CA VAL A 249 16.45 23.43 -12.39
C VAL A 249 17.65 22.57 -12.06
N LEU A 250 18.23 21.94 -13.09
CA LEU A 250 19.48 21.21 -12.99
C LEU A 250 20.62 22.16 -13.27
N THR A 251 21.54 22.28 -12.31
CA THR A 251 22.79 23.04 -12.50
C THR A 251 23.98 22.11 -12.28
N GLU A 252 24.74 21.87 -13.35
CA GLU A 252 26.06 21.26 -13.26
C GLU A 252 27.01 22.32 -12.70
N SER A 253 27.58 22.08 -11.52
CA SER A 253 28.55 23.00 -10.92
C SER A 253 29.88 22.29 -10.72
N ASP A 254 30.87 22.71 -11.50
CA ASP A 254 32.28 22.46 -11.21
C ASP A 254 32.67 23.28 -9.97
N ILE A 255 32.52 22.72 -8.78
CA ILE A 255 32.97 23.40 -7.55
C ILE A 255 34.49 23.22 -7.43
N ALA A 256 35.21 24.10 -8.12
CA ALA A 256 36.60 24.41 -7.79
C ALA A 256 36.64 25.30 -6.54
N ALA A 257 37.20 24.75 -5.46
CA ALA A 257 37.78 25.43 -4.29
C ALA A 257 36.91 26.48 -3.57
N LEU A 258 36.23 26.05 -2.50
CA LEU A 258 35.96 26.91 -1.35
C LEU A 258 36.79 26.43 -0.15
N THR A 259 37.56 27.37 0.37
CA THR A 259 38.61 27.22 1.37
C THR A 259 38.08 26.79 2.74
N ALA A 260 38.90 26.00 3.44
CA ALA A 260 38.72 25.59 4.81
C ALA A 260 38.71 26.80 5.76
N ASP A 261 37.53 27.27 6.18
CA ASP A 261 37.38 28.00 7.46
C ASP A 261 35.94 28.15 7.99
N GLU A 262 34.96 27.36 7.51
CA GLU A 262 33.58 27.36 8.08
C GLU A 262 33.07 25.95 8.43
N THR A 263 33.96 25.02 8.78
CA THR A 263 33.63 23.65 9.20
C THR A 263 33.62 23.42 10.72
N SER A 264 33.49 24.48 11.53
CA SER A 264 33.38 24.33 12.98
C SER A 264 32.05 24.89 13.50
N ASN A 265 30.96 24.11 13.35
CA ASN A 265 29.85 23.98 14.32
C ASN A 265 28.65 23.18 13.76
N LEU A 266 28.89 22.00 13.21
CA LEU A 266 27.86 20.97 13.03
C LEU A 266 28.38 19.67 13.63
N SER A 267 28.04 19.47 14.91
CA SER A 267 28.25 18.21 15.62
C SER A 267 27.43 17.10 14.96
N SER A 268 28.13 16.24 14.22
CA SER A 268 28.00 14.78 14.24
C SER A 268 26.61 14.19 14.58
N ALA A 269 25.77 14.08 13.56
CA ALA A 269 25.03 12.84 13.34
C ALA A 269 25.49 12.31 11.98
N SER A 270 26.23 11.20 11.97
CA SER A 270 26.61 10.50 10.75
C SER A 270 25.36 9.91 10.09
N THR A 271 24.64 10.70 9.31
CA THR A 271 23.66 10.15 8.37
C THR A 271 24.45 9.59 7.19
N SER A 272 24.63 8.27 7.16
CA SER A 272 24.94 7.57 5.91
C SER A 272 23.94 8.05 4.86
N GLY A 273 24.41 8.45 3.66
CA GLY A 273 23.52 9.01 2.66
C GLY A 273 22.43 8.02 2.23
N ILE A 274 21.29 8.54 1.80
CA ILE A 274 20.15 7.70 1.41
C ILE A 274 20.33 7.28 -0.05
N VAL A 275 20.34 5.97 -0.31
CA VAL A 275 20.49 5.43 -1.66
C VAL A 275 19.11 5.32 -2.34
N LEU A 276 19.04 5.81 -3.58
CA LEU A 276 17.92 5.62 -4.50
C LEU A 276 18.41 4.76 -5.67
N VAL A 277 17.89 3.54 -5.76
CA VAL A 277 18.24 2.61 -6.84
C VAL A 277 17.79 3.18 -8.19
N ALA A 278 18.51 2.86 -9.28
CA ALA A 278 18.12 3.25 -10.64
C ALA A 278 16.64 2.91 -10.94
N GLY A 279 15.86 3.91 -11.36
CA GLY A 279 14.42 3.80 -11.62
C GLY A 279 13.51 3.94 -10.39
N GLN A 280 14.06 4.01 -9.17
CA GLN A 280 13.27 4.08 -7.94
C GLN A 280 12.67 5.48 -7.74
N THR A 281 11.43 5.53 -7.28
CA THR A 281 10.79 6.75 -6.74
C THR A 281 10.66 6.59 -5.23
N ARG A 282 11.12 7.58 -4.47
CA ARG A 282 11.24 7.53 -3.02
C ARG A 282 10.92 8.89 -2.38
N SER A 283 10.28 8.90 -1.22
CA SER A 283 10.06 10.13 -0.44
C SER A 283 11.13 10.26 0.64
N LEU A 284 11.82 11.38 0.69
CA LEU A 284 12.83 11.66 1.72
C LEU A 284 12.32 12.71 2.70
N VAL A 285 12.42 12.41 3.99
CA VAL A 285 12.01 13.31 5.08
C VAL A 285 13.19 14.17 5.52
N PHE A 286 12.96 15.47 5.74
CA PHE A 286 13.98 16.40 6.20
C PHE A 286 13.36 17.52 7.04
N ASN A 287 14.21 18.16 7.87
CA ASN A 287 13.77 19.27 8.70
C ASN A 287 13.75 20.58 7.91
N ILE A 288 12.76 21.41 8.21
CA ILE A 288 12.54 22.70 7.57
C ILE A 288 12.37 23.82 8.62
N THR A 289 12.81 25.01 8.23
CA THR A 289 12.64 26.24 9.00
C THR A 289 12.33 27.39 8.07
N LEU A 290 11.42 28.28 8.46
CA LEU A 290 11.14 29.48 7.68
C LEU A 290 12.23 30.53 7.92
N PRO A 291 12.80 31.12 6.85
CA PRO A 291 13.79 32.18 7.02
C PRO A 291 13.18 33.49 7.54
N SER A 292 11.87 33.72 7.33
CA SER A 292 11.12 34.83 7.94
C SER A 292 9.62 34.51 8.00
N GLN A 293 8.81 35.34 8.66
CA GLN A 293 7.37 35.11 8.82
C GLN A 293 6.56 35.22 7.51
N ASN A 294 7.00 36.05 6.56
CA ASN A 294 6.23 36.38 5.35
C ASN A 294 6.85 35.82 4.06
N VAL A 295 7.45 34.64 4.14
CA VAL A 295 8.12 34.01 3.00
C VAL A 295 7.06 33.46 2.03
N PRO A 296 7.05 33.86 0.75
CA PRO A 296 6.06 33.36 -0.22
C PRO A 296 6.37 31.95 -0.71
N SER A 297 7.64 31.57 -0.76
CA SER A 297 8.10 30.26 -1.22
C SER A 297 9.45 29.89 -0.60
N VAL A 298 9.72 28.60 -0.47
CA VAL A 298 11.01 28.06 -0.01
C VAL A 298 11.68 27.32 -1.16
N SER A 299 13.01 27.40 -1.21
CA SER A 299 13.82 26.70 -2.20
C SER A 299 14.87 25.84 -1.49
N TYR A 300 15.06 24.63 -2.00
CA TYR A 300 16.00 23.66 -1.45
C TYR A 300 16.90 23.11 -2.55
N THR A 301 18.15 22.87 -2.18
CA THR A 301 19.15 22.19 -2.99
C THR A 301 19.28 20.76 -2.49
N VAL A 302 18.92 19.80 -3.34
CA VAL A 302 19.19 18.38 -3.13
C VAL A 302 20.55 18.07 -3.73
N THR A 303 21.51 17.70 -2.87
CA THR A 303 22.86 17.30 -3.30
C THR A 303 22.92 15.79 -3.36
N TYR A 304 23.36 15.25 -4.50
CA TYR A 304 23.43 13.82 -4.75
C TYR A 304 24.69 13.47 -5.52
N ARG A 305 25.09 12.20 -5.47
CA ARG A 305 26.19 11.65 -6.28
C ARG A 305 25.83 10.26 -6.77
N ASN A 306 26.45 9.84 -7.86
CA ASN A 306 26.41 8.43 -8.24
C ASN A 306 27.21 7.62 -7.19
N THR A 307 26.72 6.46 -6.78
CA THR A 307 27.42 5.59 -5.81
C THR A 307 28.83 5.22 -6.25
N ASP A 308 29.09 5.19 -7.56
CA ASP A 308 30.38 4.87 -8.16
C ASP A 308 31.30 6.10 -8.36
N SER A 309 30.81 7.30 -8.06
CA SER A 309 31.53 8.56 -8.29
C SER A 309 31.63 9.40 -7.02
N GLN A 310 32.69 10.19 -6.91
CA GLN A 310 32.80 11.22 -5.88
C GLN A 310 32.25 12.58 -6.35
N GLN A 311 31.94 12.72 -7.65
CA GLN A 311 31.38 13.95 -8.20
C GLN A 311 29.94 14.13 -7.70
N GLN A 312 29.69 15.30 -7.12
CA GLN A 312 28.36 15.69 -6.66
C GLN A 312 27.64 16.52 -7.72
N SER A 313 26.33 16.30 -7.81
CA SER A 313 25.39 17.04 -8.62
C SER A 313 24.30 17.62 -7.73
N THR A 314 23.58 18.61 -8.24
CA THR A 314 22.52 19.28 -7.47
C THR A 314 21.21 19.36 -8.25
N LEU A 315 20.11 19.20 -7.54
CA LEU A 315 18.75 19.45 -8.03
C LEU A 315 18.14 20.57 -7.18
N GLN A 316 17.79 21.68 -7.81
CA GLN A 316 17.06 22.77 -7.15
C GLN A 316 15.56 22.52 -7.25
N VAL A 317 14.89 22.58 -6.10
CA VAL A 317 13.45 22.40 -5.97
C VAL A 317 12.85 23.54 -5.15
N SER A 318 11.61 23.93 -5.45
CA SER A 318 10.92 24.99 -4.72
C SER A 318 9.49 24.62 -4.42
N GLN A 319 8.95 25.19 -3.34
CA GLN A 319 7.57 25.01 -2.90
C GLN A 319 6.99 26.36 -2.50
N ASP A 320 5.87 26.72 -3.12
CA ASP A 320 5.09 27.88 -2.71
C ASP A 320 4.41 27.60 -1.37
N LEU A 321 4.43 28.60 -0.49
CA LEU A 321 3.88 28.52 0.85
C LEU A 321 2.47 29.08 0.87
N ARG A 322 1.55 28.29 1.41
CA ARG A 322 0.19 28.75 1.71
C ARG A 322 0.16 29.34 3.11
N HIS A 323 -0.24 30.60 3.20
CA HIS A 323 -0.41 31.32 4.46
C HIS A 323 -1.86 31.32 4.91
N LEU A 324 -2.09 30.90 6.14
CA LEU A 324 -3.39 30.87 6.79
C LEU A 324 -3.35 31.66 8.09
N SER A 325 -4.48 32.27 8.44
CA SER A 325 -4.63 32.86 9.77
C SER A 325 -5.03 31.78 10.75
N ILE A 326 -4.56 31.88 12.00
CA ILE A 326 -4.97 30.97 13.06
C ILE A 326 -6.49 30.99 13.29
N TYR A 327 -7.18 32.08 12.95
CA TYR A 327 -8.63 32.25 13.11
C TYR A 327 -9.46 31.72 11.93
N LYS A 328 -8.83 31.20 10.87
CA LYS A 328 -9.54 30.50 9.80
C LYS A 328 -9.70 29.01 10.16
N PRO A 329 -10.73 28.32 9.66
CA PRO A 329 -10.79 26.87 9.78
C PRO A 329 -9.55 26.20 9.18
N HIS A 330 -8.85 25.40 9.98
CA HIS A 330 -7.70 24.62 9.54
C HIS A 330 -8.15 23.20 9.15
N LYS A 331 -7.57 22.68 8.07
CA LYS A 331 -7.75 21.30 7.65
C LYS A 331 -6.44 20.59 7.92
N ILE A 332 -6.44 19.65 8.86
CA ILE A 332 -5.28 18.80 9.11
C ILE A 332 -5.53 17.55 8.26
N THR A 333 -4.86 17.45 7.12
CA THR A 333 -5.07 16.33 6.19
C THR A 333 -3.81 16.10 5.37
N TYR A 334 -3.59 14.83 5.02
CA TYR A 334 -2.57 14.41 4.09
C TYR A 334 -3.16 14.42 2.66
N LEU A 335 -2.97 15.53 1.93
CA LEU A 335 -3.31 15.81 0.51
C LEU A 335 -4.40 14.94 -0.17
N HIS A 336 -5.58 15.52 -0.43
CA HIS A 336 -6.71 14.87 -1.08
C HIS A 336 -7.44 15.80 -2.09
N PRO A 337 -7.77 15.36 -3.32
CA PRO A 337 -8.40 16.24 -4.33
C PRO A 337 -9.79 15.83 -4.90
N GLY A 338 -10.72 15.13 -4.22
CA GLY A 338 -12.05 14.94 -4.85
C GLY A 338 -13.29 14.49 -4.06
N THR A 339 -13.21 13.51 -3.16
CA THR A 339 -14.38 12.98 -2.42
C THR A 339 -14.91 13.89 -1.31
N LEU A 340 -14.27 15.04 -1.05
CA LEU A 340 -14.51 15.88 0.13
C LEU A 340 -15.00 17.31 -0.19
N ASP A 341 -15.20 17.63 -1.46
CA ASP A 341 -15.75 18.93 -1.90
C ASP A 341 -17.05 19.36 -1.18
N PRO A 342 -17.99 18.44 -0.82
CA PRO A 342 -19.22 18.84 -0.12
C PRO A 342 -19.03 19.29 1.34
N VAL A 343 -17.87 19.02 1.95
CA VAL A 343 -17.59 19.31 3.38
C VAL A 343 -16.66 20.51 3.54
N ALA A 344 -16.25 21.13 2.44
CA ALA A 344 -15.21 22.15 2.43
C ALA A 344 -15.57 23.44 3.18
N ASP A 345 -16.87 23.71 3.34
CA ASP A 345 -17.43 24.92 3.96
C ASP A 345 -17.84 24.72 5.43
N LEU A 346 -17.57 23.56 6.03
CA LEU A 346 -17.87 23.32 7.44
C LEU A 346 -16.96 24.21 8.32
N CYS A 347 -17.55 25.03 9.19
CA CYS A 347 -16.79 25.86 10.14
C CYS A 347 -16.32 25.04 11.35
N ALA A 348 -15.57 23.97 11.09
CA ALA A 348 -14.97 23.09 12.09
C ALA A 348 -13.59 22.64 11.63
N TRP A 349 -12.78 22.11 12.55
CA TRP A 349 -11.56 21.41 12.19
C TRP A 349 -11.95 20.02 11.71
N VAL A 350 -11.56 19.67 10.49
CA VAL A 350 -11.93 18.39 9.89
C VAL A 350 -10.67 17.64 9.51
N LEU A 351 -10.61 16.38 9.95
CA LEU A 351 -9.54 15.45 9.68
C LEU A 351 -10.05 14.38 8.72
N PHE A 352 -9.27 14.03 7.71
CA PHE A 352 -9.67 13.05 6.71
C PHE A 352 -8.61 11.95 6.56
N PRO A 353 -9.00 10.67 6.53
CA PRO A 353 -8.11 9.51 6.36
C PRO A 353 -7.72 9.32 4.90
N THR A 354 -6.90 10.24 4.41
CA THR A 354 -6.72 10.42 2.98
C THR A 354 -5.47 9.77 2.42
N GLY A 355 -4.51 9.30 3.23
CA GLY A 355 -3.37 8.53 2.70
C GLY A 355 -2.56 9.26 1.63
N VAL A 356 -2.70 10.60 1.54
CA VAL A 356 -2.23 11.41 0.40
C VAL A 356 -2.78 10.93 -0.97
N THR A 357 -3.91 10.21 -1.01
CA THR A 357 -4.53 9.72 -2.25
C THR A 357 -6.02 10.08 -2.35
N PRO A 358 -6.55 10.32 -3.56
CA PRO A 358 -7.99 10.48 -3.80
C PRO A 358 -8.90 9.32 -3.36
N TRP A 359 -8.34 8.15 -3.01
CA TRP A 359 -9.08 6.91 -2.78
C TRP A 359 -8.75 6.21 -1.46
N SER A 360 -7.85 6.75 -0.62
CA SER A 360 -7.51 6.15 0.68
C SER A 360 -8.70 6.15 1.64
N SER A 361 -9.72 6.96 1.36
CA SER A 361 -11.03 6.92 2.00
C SER A 361 -11.83 5.65 1.65
N ASP A 362 -11.22 4.60 1.10
CA ASP A 362 -11.77 3.25 1.00
C ASP A 362 -10.97 2.24 1.86
N ASP A 363 -9.81 2.64 2.40
CA ASP A 363 -8.88 1.82 3.20
C ASP A 363 -8.79 2.30 4.66
N TRP A 364 -9.96 2.58 5.26
CA TRP A 364 -10.11 2.98 6.66
C TRP A 364 -9.67 1.91 7.66
N HIS A 365 -9.41 0.68 7.22
CA HIS A 365 -9.01 -0.42 8.11
C HIS A 365 -7.50 -0.44 8.35
N ASN A 366 -6.70 0.25 7.52
CA ASN A 366 -5.24 0.25 7.64
C ASN A 366 -4.69 1.68 7.69
N TRP A 367 -4.22 2.20 6.55
CA TRP A 367 -3.41 3.42 6.52
C TRP A 367 -4.19 4.71 6.62
N GLY A 368 -5.41 4.74 6.06
CA GLY A 368 -6.25 5.91 6.23
C GLY A 368 -6.46 6.23 7.71
N PHE A 369 -6.67 5.20 8.54
CA PHE A 369 -6.90 5.39 9.97
C PHE A 369 -5.63 5.70 10.75
N ALA A 370 -4.51 5.01 10.45
CA ALA A 370 -3.22 5.33 11.07
C ALA A 370 -2.78 6.78 10.79
N ASP A 371 -3.03 7.31 9.58
CA ASP A 371 -2.79 8.71 9.25
C ASP A 371 -3.66 9.66 10.07
N VAL A 372 -4.90 9.26 10.35
CA VAL A 372 -5.82 10.01 11.20
C VAL A 372 -5.34 10.00 12.65
N GLU A 373 -4.99 8.84 13.20
CA GLU A 373 -4.42 8.72 14.54
C GLU A 373 -3.17 9.58 14.69
N ALA A 374 -2.21 9.45 13.76
CA ALA A 374 -1.01 10.26 13.74
C ALA A 374 -1.33 11.76 13.65
N ALA A 375 -2.30 12.16 12.83
CA ALA A 375 -2.70 13.55 12.73
C ALA A 375 -3.35 14.07 14.03
N VAL A 376 -4.20 13.29 14.70
CA VAL A 376 -4.79 13.64 16.00
C VAL A 376 -3.72 13.77 17.08
N GLU A 377 -2.78 12.83 17.14
CA GLU A 377 -1.66 12.83 18.09
C GLU A 377 -0.77 14.08 17.94
N THR A 378 -0.69 14.65 16.73
CA THR A 378 0.10 15.88 16.49
C THR A 378 -0.60 17.18 16.91
N ILE A 379 -1.90 17.17 17.20
CA ILE A 379 -2.64 18.42 17.47
C ILE A 379 -2.11 19.18 18.70
N PRO A 380 -1.77 18.54 19.84
CA PRO A 380 -1.20 19.26 20.98
C PRO A 380 0.10 19.99 20.63
N ALA A 381 0.99 19.34 19.87
CA ALA A 381 2.23 19.95 19.39
C ALA A 381 1.96 21.08 18.38
N TRP A 382 0.92 20.94 17.55
CA TRP A 382 0.46 22.01 16.67
C TRP A 382 -0.03 23.23 17.46
N ILE A 383 -0.85 23.04 18.51
CA ILE A 383 -1.38 24.12 19.37
C ILE A 383 -0.22 24.93 19.96
N GLU A 384 0.80 24.23 20.48
CA GLU A 384 2.00 24.84 21.01
C GLU A 384 2.81 25.57 19.92
N SER A 385 3.04 24.93 18.77
CA SER A 385 3.88 25.47 17.70
C SER A 385 3.29 26.75 17.10
N VAL A 386 1.99 26.77 16.81
CA VAL A 386 1.32 27.95 16.25
C VAL A 386 1.03 29.01 17.31
N GLY A 387 0.96 28.64 18.59
CA GLY A 387 0.63 29.53 19.70
C GLY A 387 -0.88 29.80 19.80
N TRP A 388 -1.69 28.76 19.66
CA TRP A 388 -3.14 28.83 19.79
C TRP A 388 -3.54 29.12 21.23
N ASN A 389 -4.34 30.18 21.43
CA ASN A 389 -4.85 30.60 22.74
C ASN A 389 -6.38 30.39 22.88
N GLY A 390 -6.99 29.65 21.96
CA GLY A 390 -8.42 29.33 21.99
C GLY A 390 -8.72 28.10 22.84
N PRO A 391 -9.95 27.55 22.76
CA PRO A 391 -10.31 26.31 23.43
C PRO A 391 -9.39 25.15 23.03
N ASP A 392 -9.05 24.31 23.99
CA ASP A 392 -8.25 23.10 23.77
C ASP A 392 -9.05 22.02 23.03
N VAL A 393 -8.37 21.02 22.49
CA VAL A 393 -8.98 19.88 21.79
C VAL A 393 -9.04 18.66 22.69
N ASP A 394 -10.16 17.93 22.67
CA ASP A 394 -10.24 16.60 23.26
C ASP A 394 -9.79 15.57 22.22
N VAL A 395 -8.49 15.23 22.24
CA VAL A 395 -7.91 14.23 21.31
C VAL A 395 -8.43 12.81 21.53
N ASN A 396 -9.16 12.54 22.62
CA ASN A 396 -9.69 11.21 22.94
C ASN A 396 -11.14 11.02 22.49
N ARG A 397 -11.84 12.08 22.05
CA ARG A 397 -13.26 12.02 21.65
C ARG A 397 -13.47 12.58 20.25
N TRP A 398 -13.86 11.71 19.31
CA TRP A 398 -13.99 12.08 17.90
C TRP A 398 -15.45 12.02 17.45
N ILE A 399 -15.86 12.98 16.62
CA ILE A 399 -17.12 12.93 15.88
C ILE A 399 -16.80 12.49 14.46
N MET A 400 -17.31 11.33 14.07
CA MET A 400 -17.08 10.77 12.74
C MET A 400 -18.35 10.83 11.89
N SER A 401 -18.18 11.15 10.61
CA SER A 401 -19.26 11.21 9.64
C SER A 401 -18.78 10.62 8.32
N GLY A 402 -19.67 9.89 7.64
CA GLY A 402 -19.32 9.21 6.41
C GLY A 402 -20.53 9.01 5.50
N HIS A 403 -20.29 9.12 4.20
CA HIS A 403 -21.27 8.94 3.15
C HIS A 403 -20.83 7.81 2.19
N SER A 404 -21.78 7.01 1.69
CA SER A 404 -21.49 5.86 0.81
C SER A 404 -20.46 4.91 1.44
N ASN A 405 -19.31 4.65 0.79
CA ASN A 405 -18.25 3.80 1.35
C ASN A 405 -17.62 4.40 2.62
N GLY A 406 -17.54 5.73 2.75
CA GLY A 406 -17.15 6.38 4.01
C GLY A 406 -18.17 6.16 5.13
N GLY A 407 -19.43 5.90 4.76
CA GLY A 407 -20.46 5.42 5.68
C GLY A 407 -20.21 3.99 6.16
N GLN A 408 -19.62 3.12 5.33
CA GLN A 408 -19.11 1.82 5.81
C GLN A 408 -17.97 2.03 6.81
N GLY A 409 -16.97 2.88 6.53
CA GLY A 409 -15.88 3.18 7.46
C GLY A 409 -16.37 3.79 8.78
N THR A 410 -17.32 4.73 8.70
CA THR A 410 -17.98 5.30 9.89
C THR A 410 -18.85 4.26 10.60
N CYS A 411 -19.53 3.37 9.87
CA CYS A 411 -20.29 2.26 10.44
C CYS A 411 -19.40 1.22 11.13
N THR A 412 -18.27 0.83 10.53
CA THR A 412 -17.23 0.01 11.17
C THR A 412 -16.89 0.59 12.54
N ILE A 413 -16.92 1.91 12.69
CA ILE A 413 -16.63 2.61 13.94
C ILE A 413 -17.89 2.85 14.80
N MET A 414 -19.08 3.06 14.21
CA MET A 414 -20.32 3.44 14.91
C MET A 414 -21.58 3.00 14.14
N THR A 415 -22.37 2.03 14.67
CA THR A 415 -23.45 1.36 13.90
C THR A 415 -24.90 1.49 14.43
N THR A 416 -25.83 1.95 13.57
CA THR A 416 -27.32 1.69 13.52
C THR A 416 -28.30 2.72 14.12
N GLN A 417 -29.61 2.59 13.82
CA GLN A 417 -30.69 3.44 14.39
C GLN A 417 -30.75 3.36 15.92
N ALA A 418 -30.47 2.18 16.48
CA ALA A 418 -30.28 2.03 17.93
C ALA A 418 -29.10 2.87 18.45
N LEU A 419 -28.11 3.17 17.60
CA LEU A 419 -26.97 4.01 17.92
C LEU A 419 -27.27 5.50 17.81
N VAL A 420 -28.18 5.90 16.92
CA VAL A 420 -28.73 7.26 16.87
C VAL A 420 -29.51 7.53 18.17
N ASP A 421 -30.37 6.59 18.56
CA ASP A 421 -31.12 6.67 19.83
C ASP A 421 -30.17 6.62 21.04
N PHE A 422 -29.12 5.79 20.99
CA PHE A 422 -28.03 5.78 21.96
C PHE A 422 -27.29 7.12 22.03
N TYR A 423 -26.95 7.74 20.89
CA TYR A 423 -26.26 9.02 20.83
C TYR A 423 -27.09 10.12 21.46
N TYR A 424 -28.37 10.22 21.09
CA TYR A 424 -29.28 11.18 21.73
C TYR A 424 -29.42 10.89 23.22
N ALA A 425 -29.47 9.63 23.64
CA ALA A 425 -29.53 9.24 25.05
C ALA A 425 -28.22 9.46 25.82
N HIS A 426 -27.05 9.49 25.18
CA HIS A 426 -25.74 9.65 25.83
C HIS A 426 -25.19 11.09 25.75
N THR A 427 -25.49 11.84 24.69
CA THR A 427 -25.11 13.26 24.58
C THR A 427 -25.99 14.17 25.44
N SER A 428 -27.15 13.69 25.89
CA SER A 428 -28.02 14.37 26.86
C SER A 428 -27.87 13.83 28.30
N ASN A 429 -26.91 12.93 28.52
CA ASN A 429 -26.67 12.27 29.80
C ASN A 429 -25.51 12.94 30.55
N GLU A 430 -25.64 13.04 31.88
CA GLU A 430 -24.61 13.57 32.78
C GLU A 430 -23.68 12.48 33.35
N ASP A 431 -23.77 11.23 32.88
CA ASP A 431 -22.93 10.11 33.32
C ASP A 431 -21.42 10.38 33.08
N GLU A 432 -20.59 10.06 34.06
CA GLU A 432 -19.13 10.08 33.93
C GLU A 432 -18.62 8.89 33.09
N LEU A 433 -17.67 9.14 32.19
CA LEU A 433 -16.98 8.13 31.38
C LEU A 433 -15.66 7.72 32.02
N PRO A 434 -15.21 6.45 31.88
CA PRO A 434 -15.76 5.40 31.02
C PRO A 434 -16.94 4.63 31.65
N ARG A 435 -17.95 4.29 30.84
CA ARG A 435 -19.16 3.55 31.28
C ARG A 435 -19.00 2.04 31.04
N LYS A 436 -19.28 1.22 32.07
CA LYS A 436 -19.45 -0.24 31.93
C LYS A 436 -20.84 -0.56 31.40
N LEU A 437 -20.94 -1.23 30.27
CA LEU A 437 -22.21 -1.69 29.71
C LEU A 437 -22.64 -3.01 30.38
N GLU A 438 -23.92 -3.12 30.76
CA GLU A 438 -24.45 -4.34 31.40
C GLU A 438 -24.58 -5.51 30.42
N GLN A 439 -24.93 -5.26 29.15
CA GLN A 439 -25.07 -6.30 28.15
C GLN A 439 -24.67 -5.80 26.77
N PHE A 440 -23.78 -6.53 26.11
CA PHE A 440 -23.37 -6.24 24.73
C PHE A 440 -22.72 -7.44 24.07
N THR A 441 -22.52 -7.32 22.76
CA THR A 441 -21.77 -8.29 21.97
C THR A 441 -20.66 -7.60 21.20
N ILE A 442 -19.51 -8.25 21.13
CA ILE A 442 -18.39 -7.94 20.25
C ILE A 442 -18.34 -9.02 19.17
N VAL A 443 -18.30 -8.63 17.90
CA VAL A 443 -18.01 -9.53 16.77
C VAL A 443 -16.71 -9.02 16.15
N VAL A 444 -15.71 -9.89 16.04
CA VAL A 444 -14.34 -9.52 15.66
C VAL A 444 -13.92 -10.27 14.41
N GLY A 445 -13.56 -9.54 13.35
CA GLY A 445 -12.96 -10.11 12.14
C GLY A 445 -11.45 -10.22 12.29
N ASP A 446 -10.78 -9.07 12.42
CA ASP A 446 -9.36 -8.98 12.74
C ASP A 446 -9.18 -8.24 14.07
N PRO A 447 -8.63 -8.89 15.12
CA PRO A 447 -8.30 -8.22 16.38
C PRO A 447 -7.30 -7.06 16.22
N GLY A 448 -6.49 -7.06 15.14
CA GLY A 448 -5.55 -5.99 14.82
C GLY A 448 -6.22 -4.69 14.39
N ASP A 449 -7.42 -4.76 13.81
CA ASP A 449 -8.22 -3.60 13.37
C ASP A 449 -9.29 -3.20 14.40
N MET A 450 -9.25 -3.79 15.61
CA MET A 450 -10.30 -3.60 16.61
C MET A 450 -9.73 -3.19 17.98
N GLY A 451 -10.26 -2.07 18.49
CA GLY A 451 -10.01 -1.58 19.83
C GLY A 451 -10.83 -2.29 20.91
N SER A 452 -10.71 -1.81 22.14
CA SER A 452 -11.54 -2.30 23.26
C SER A 452 -12.99 -1.82 23.13
N LYS A 453 -13.92 -2.64 23.63
CA LYS A 453 -15.34 -2.26 23.78
C LYS A 453 -15.77 -2.47 25.22
N SER A 454 -16.19 -1.40 25.88
CA SER A 454 -16.54 -1.39 27.31
C SER A 454 -15.44 -2.04 28.18
N GLY A 455 -14.18 -1.74 27.86
CA GLY A 455 -13.01 -2.24 28.60
C GLY A 455 -12.66 -3.70 28.33
N ILE A 456 -13.23 -4.34 27.30
CA ILE A 456 -12.82 -5.68 26.86
C ILE A 456 -12.23 -5.58 25.45
N ARG A 457 -11.00 -6.05 25.26
CA ARG A 457 -10.35 -6.16 23.96
C ARG A 457 -10.06 -7.61 23.62
N VAL A 458 -10.36 -8.01 22.39
CA VAL A 458 -9.94 -9.31 21.87
C VAL A 458 -8.49 -9.20 21.41
N LEU A 459 -7.62 -10.07 21.90
CA LEU A 459 -6.21 -10.08 21.53
C LEU A 459 -5.92 -11.07 20.39
N GLN A 460 -6.58 -12.25 20.42
CA GLN A 460 -6.30 -13.35 19.49
C GLN A 460 -7.56 -14.17 19.22
N LEU A 461 -7.70 -14.65 17.99
CA LEU A 461 -8.71 -15.63 17.57
C LEU A 461 -8.09 -17.03 17.52
N ILE A 462 -8.93 -18.06 17.64
CA ILE A 462 -8.49 -19.46 17.49
C ILE A 462 -8.22 -19.75 15.99
N ASP A 463 -9.17 -19.38 15.13
CA ASP A 463 -9.06 -19.44 13.67
C ASP A 463 -9.38 -18.06 13.06
N PRO A 464 -8.39 -17.30 12.59
CA PRO A 464 -8.60 -16.01 11.95
C PRO A 464 -9.43 -16.03 10.66
N GLY A 465 -9.68 -17.20 10.06
CA GLY A 465 -10.60 -17.34 8.94
C GLY A 465 -12.09 -17.32 9.35
N GLN A 466 -12.40 -17.20 10.64
CA GLN A 466 -13.76 -17.13 11.17
C GLN A 466 -13.91 -15.93 12.11
N TYR A 467 -15.12 -15.38 12.21
CA TYR A 467 -15.39 -14.30 13.15
C TYR A 467 -15.30 -14.77 14.60
N GLY A 468 -14.58 -14.02 15.43
CA GLY A 468 -14.66 -14.13 16.88
C GLY A 468 -15.93 -13.48 17.43
N ARG A 469 -16.46 -14.01 18.53
CA ARG A 469 -17.61 -13.42 19.22
C ARG A 469 -17.40 -13.43 20.73
N VAL A 470 -17.73 -12.32 21.38
CA VAL A 470 -17.75 -12.15 22.83
C VAL A 470 -19.13 -11.64 23.23
N GLU A 471 -19.91 -12.45 23.94
CA GLU A 471 -21.20 -12.06 24.51
C GLU A 471 -21.05 -11.78 26.00
N VAL A 472 -21.41 -10.57 26.41
CA VAL A 472 -21.26 -10.09 27.79
C VAL A 472 -22.63 -9.83 28.39
N LYS A 473 -22.88 -10.38 29.57
CA LYS A 473 -24.06 -10.17 30.40
C LYS A 473 -23.63 -10.00 31.86
N GLY A 474 -23.51 -8.77 32.32
CA GLY A 474 -22.94 -8.42 33.62
C GLY A 474 -21.49 -8.90 33.73
N HIS A 475 -21.24 -9.85 34.62
CA HIS A 475 -19.93 -10.48 34.81
C HIS A 475 -19.77 -11.82 34.07
N THR A 476 -20.83 -12.28 33.39
CA THR A 476 -20.79 -13.51 32.61
C THR A 476 -20.41 -13.20 31.16
N ILE A 477 -19.38 -13.87 30.68
CA ILE A 477 -18.82 -13.71 29.34
C ILE A 477 -18.82 -15.08 28.67
N GLN A 478 -19.40 -15.15 27.48
CA GLN A 478 -19.34 -16.32 26.61
C GLN A 478 -18.60 -15.96 25.33
N THR A 479 -17.64 -16.80 24.94
CA THR A 479 -16.86 -16.57 23.73
C THR A 479 -17.07 -17.67 22.70
N THR A 480 -16.80 -17.33 21.44
CA THR A 480 -16.72 -18.28 20.33
C THR A 480 -15.59 -17.85 19.43
N ASN A 481 -14.67 -18.77 19.10
CA ASN A 481 -13.48 -18.49 18.29
C ASN A 481 -12.56 -17.39 18.89
N VAL A 482 -12.51 -17.24 20.21
CA VAL A 482 -11.64 -16.27 20.90
C VAL A 482 -10.64 -17.03 21.75
N MET A 483 -9.36 -16.72 21.56
CA MET A 483 -8.27 -17.38 22.29
C MET A 483 -7.85 -16.57 23.52
N SER A 484 -7.82 -15.23 23.40
CA SER A 484 -7.26 -14.36 24.43
C SER A 484 -8.03 -13.04 24.52
N LEU A 485 -8.25 -12.56 25.75
CA LEU A 485 -8.93 -11.30 26.07
C LEU A 485 -8.05 -10.41 26.96
N GLU A 486 -8.23 -9.11 26.84
CA GLU A 486 -7.67 -8.07 27.72
C GLU A 486 -8.79 -7.27 28.35
N PHE A 487 -8.65 -6.97 29.64
CA PHE A 487 -9.60 -6.27 30.47
C PHE A 487 -8.99 -4.97 31.00
N ASP A 488 -9.72 -3.87 30.79
CA ASP A 488 -9.43 -2.56 31.37
C ASP A 488 -9.68 -2.59 32.89
N PRO A 489 -8.67 -2.28 33.71
CA PRO A 489 -8.75 -2.40 35.15
C PRO A 489 -9.63 -1.32 35.80
N VAL A 490 -10.02 -0.27 35.08
CA VAL A 490 -10.99 0.73 35.55
C VAL A 490 -12.39 0.14 35.56
N LEU A 491 -12.75 -0.61 34.50
CA LEU A 491 -14.10 -1.14 34.29
C LEU A 491 -14.29 -2.56 34.83
N TRP A 492 -13.23 -3.34 34.91
CA TRP A 492 -13.26 -4.76 35.27
C TRP A 492 -12.33 -5.04 36.45
N GLN A 493 -12.88 -4.91 37.66
CA GLN A 493 -12.14 -5.10 38.93
C GLN A 493 -12.55 -6.37 39.68
N ASP A 494 -13.74 -6.90 39.35
CA ASP A 494 -14.35 -8.04 40.03
C ASP A 494 -14.07 -9.36 39.29
N THR A 495 -14.49 -10.48 39.91
CA THR A 495 -14.50 -11.79 39.26
C THR A 495 -15.38 -11.78 38.01
N VAL A 496 -14.88 -12.34 36.92
CA VAL A 496 -15.64 -12.60 35.69
C VAL A 496 -15.84 -14.10 35.48
N THR A 497 -17.05 -14.50 35.09
CA THR A 497 -17.36 -15.87 34.71
C THR A 497 -17.20 -16.00 33.19
N LEU A 498 -16.07 -16.52 32.74
CA LEU A 498 -15.73 -16.68 31.33
C LEU A 498 -15.90 -18.15 30.92
N ASN A 499 -16.78 -18.42 29.96
CA ASN A 499 -17.14 -19.78 29.50
C ASN A 499 -17.53 -20.75 30.62
N GLY A 500 -18.08 -20.22 31.72
CA GLY A 500 -18.52 -20.99 32.89
C GLY A 500 -17.46 -21.19 33.98
N ALA A 501 -16.23 -20.67 33.79
CA ALA A 501 -15.18 -20.66 34.81
C ALA A 501 -14.98 -19.24 35.37
N ASP A 502 -14.75 -19.14 36.68
CA ASP A 502 -14.59 -17.87 37.38
C ASP A 502 -13.11 -17.45 37.44
N PHE A 503 -12.82 -16.23 36.98
CA PHE A 503 -11.48 -15.64 36.96
C PHE A 503 -11.45 -14.36 37.78
N ARG A 504 -10.51 -14.28 38.72
CA ARG A 504 -10.30 -13.10 39.57
C ARG A 504 -9.36 -12.12 38.86
N LEU A 505 -9.85 -10.92 38.58
CA LEU A 505 -9.08 -9.86 37.92
C LEU A 505 -8.28 -8.98 38.92
N ASP A 506 -8.40 -9.23 40.23
CA ASP A 506 -7.77 -8.47 41.32
C ASP A 506 -6.44 -9.08 41.83
N ALA A 507 -6.05 -10.25 41.36
CA ALA A 507 -5.05 -11.12 41.99
C ALA A 507 -3.57 -10.67 41.89
N SER A 508 -3.23 -9.56 41.23
CA SER A 508 -1.83 -9.07 41.11
C SER A 508 -1.56 -7.68 41.72
N ARG A 509 -2.45 -7.18 42.60
CA ARG A 509 -2.34 -5.82 43.17
C ARG A 509 -1.31 -5.64 44.31
N ASP A 510 -0.50 -6.63 44.66
CA ASP A 510 0.43 -6.55 45.80
C ASP A 510 1.65 -5.61 45.62
N ALA A 511 1.75 -4.87 44.50
CA ALA A 511 2.68 -3.77 44.36
C ALA A 511 2.06 -2.62 43.55
N ILE A 512 1.66 -1.55 44.23
CA ILE A 512 1.13 -0.33 43.60
C ILE A 512 2.25 0.39 42.85
N THR A 513 2.22 0.31 41.52
CA THR A 513 2.24 1.47 40.61
C THR A 513 1.68 1.07 39.24
N SER A 514 0.63 1.77 38.81
CA SER A 514 0.03 1.84 37.46
C SER A 514 -1.04 0.83 37.06
N ALA A 515 -1.99 1.37 36.28
CA ALA A 515 -3.24 0.80 35.80
C ALA A 515 -3.03 -0.23 34.68
N SER A 516 -2.31 -1.32 34.94
CA SER A 516 -2.03 -2.35 33.94
C SER A 516 -3.28 -3.19 33.65
N SER A 517 -3.55 -3.41 32.36
CA SER A 517 -4.63 -4.28 31.91
C SER A 517 -4.41 -5.74 32.31
N VAL A 518 -5.49 -6.46 32.59
CA VAL A 518 -5.45 -7.89 32.93
C VAL A 518 -5.74 -8.69 31.68
N LYS A 519 -4.87 -9.65 31.35
CA LYS A 519 -5.01 -10.50 30.17
C LYS A 519 -5.36 -11.92 30.60
N VAL A 520 -6.36 -12.50 29.95
CA VAL A 520 -6.76 -13.91 30.09
C VAL A 520 -6.43 -14.60 28.78
N LEU A 521 -5.45 -15.50 28.81
CA LEU A 521 -4.87 -16.16 27.64
C LEU A 521 -5.24 -17.63 27.58
N ASN A 522 -5.47 -18.13 26.36
CA ASN A 522 -5.88 -19.51 26.07
C ASN A 522 -7.17 -19.93 26.81
N ILE A 523 -8.24 -19.15 26.64
CA ILE A 523 -9.50 -19.23 27.41
C ILE A 523 -10.12 -20.64 27.44
N ASP A 524 -9.95 -21.42 26.38
CA ASP A 524 -10.51 -22.77 26.24
C ASP A 524 -9.47 -23.89 26.43
N ALA A 525 -8.27 -23.59 26.93
CA ALA A 525 -7.24 -24.59 27.24
C ALA A 525 -7.47 -25.23 28.63
N GLU A 526 -6.84 -26.39 28.86
CA GLU A 526 -6.86 -27.05 30.18
C GLU A 526 -6.25 -26.16 31.28
N GLU A 527 -5.27 -25.33 30.90
CA GLU A 527 -4.63 -24.35 31.78
C GLU A 527 -4.75 -22.94 31.17
N VAL A 528 -5.62 -22.12 31.75
CA VAL A 528 -5.83 -20.72 31.38
C VAL A 528 -4.84 -19.85 32.13
N LEU A 529 -4.11 -18.99 31.40
CA LEU A 529 -3.12 -18.10 31.99
C LEU A 529 -3.71 -16.70 32.20
N VAL A 530 -3.68 -16.21 33.44
CA VAL A 530 -4.04 -14.82 33.78
C VAL A 530 -2.75 -14.06 34.10
N THR A 531 -2.50 -12.95 33.41
CA THR A 531 -1.28 -12.16 33.59
C THR A 531 -1.55 -10.67 33.42
N THR A 532 -0.76 -9.84 34.11
CA THR A 532 -0.64 -8.40 33.85
C THR A 532 0.65 -8.04 33.13
N ASP A 533 1.52 -9.03 32.89
CA ASP A 533 2.77 -8.81 32.20
C ASP A 533 2.50 -8.62 30.70
N ASP A 534 3.17 -7.63 30.13
CA ASP A 534 3.34 -7.50 28.69
C ASP A 534 4.33 -8.52 28.13
N ASP A 535 4.86 -9.42 28.97
CA ASP A 535 6.09 -10.11 28.66
C ASP A 535 5.94 -11.01 27.44
N ALA A 536 6.81 -10.68 26.50
CA ALA A 536 6.73 -10.98 25.10
C ALA A 536 7.20 -12.41 24.86
N THR A 537 6.28 -13.38 24.87
CA THR A 537 6.56 -14.63 24.14
C THR A 537 6.61 -14.28 22.65
N ILE A 538 7.81 -14.02 22.12
CA ILE A 538 8.08 -13.67 20.71
C ILE A 538 7.40 -14.64 19.72
N ASN A 539 7.11 -15.85 20.19
CA ASN A 539 6.61 -16.95 19.37
C ASN A 539 5.12 -16.86 19.02
N LYS A 540 4.35 -15.97 19.67
CA LYS A 540 2.91 -15.80 19.34
C LYS A 540 2.65 -14.54 18.53
N ARG A 541 1.79 -14.67 17.52
CA ARG A 541 1.29 -13.58 16.68
C ARG A 541 0.51 -12.58 17.54
N ARG A 542 0.89 -11.30 17.49
CA ARG A 542 0.27 -10.23 18.30
C ARG A 542 0.47 -8.84 17.71
N GLY A 543 -0.26 -7.86 18.27
CA GLY A 543 -0.09 -6.45 17.96
C GLY A 543 -0.19 -6.19 16.46
N ARG A 544 0.82 -5.54 15.89
CA ARG A 544 0.87 -5.19 14.46
C ARG A 544 0.91 -6.39 13.51
N GLN A 545 1.17 -7.59 14.02
CA GLN A 545 1.21 -8.82 13.23
C GLN A 545 -0.17 -9.40 12.93
N LEU A 546 -1.20 -9.01 13.69
CA LEU A 546 -2.57 -9.51 13.55
C LEU A 546 -3.18 -9.07 12.21
N GLY A 547 -4.07 -9.86 11.63
CA GLY A 547 -4.67 -9.58 10.32
C GLY A 547 -4.23 -10.57 9.25
N SER A 548 -4.54 -10.29 7.99
CA SER A 548 -4.11 -11.15 6.88
C SER A 548 -2.78 -10.65 6.29
N MET A 549 -2.47 -10.97 5.02
CA MET A 549 -1.26 -10.44 4.36
C MET A 549 -1.15 -8.90 4.40
N THR A 550 -2.28 -8.19 4.46
CA THR A 550 -2.31 -6.72 4.56
C THR A 550 -1.72 -6.20 5.87
N ALA A 551 -1.58 -7.03 6.91
CA ALA A 551 -0.90 -6.64 8.15
C ALA A 551 0.56 -6.21 7.91
N ILE A 552 1.19 -6.66 6.79
CA ILE A 552 2.52 -6.19 6.37
C ILE A 552 2.57 -4.66 6.22
N LEU A 553 1.43 -4.03 5.97
CA LEU A 553 1.30 -2.60 5.82
C LEU A 553 1.44 -1.85 7.16
N ARG A 554 1.29 -2.52 8.32
CA ARG A 554 1.46 -1.93 9.67
C ARG A 554 2.95 -1.80 10.06
N THR A 555 3.72 -1.16 9.19
CA THR A 555 5.16 -0.94 9.35
C THR A 555 5.45 0.30 10.22
N GLN A 556 6.56 0.31 10.96
CA GLN A 556 7.07 1.51 11.63
C GLN A 556 8.35 1.93 10.91
N GLY A 557 8.23 2.86 9.96
CA GLY A 557 9.34 3.28 9.09
C GLY A 557 9.39 2.55 7.74
N PRO A 558 10.43 2.79 6.94
CA PRO A 558 10.53 2.32 5.56
C PRO A 558 10.50 0.79 5.46
N PHE A 559 9.84 0.27 4.43
CA PHE A 559 9.92 -1.15 4.11
C PHE A 559 11.34 -1.54 3.72
N VAL A 560 11.79 -2.73 4.10
CA VAL A 560 13.04 -3.30 3.60
C VAL A 560 12.72 -4.36 2.57
N ILE A 561 13.03 -4.10 1.30
CA ILE A 561 12.86 -5.05 0.19
C ILE A 561 14.21 -5.69 -0.10
N ARG A 562 14.38 -6.97 0.23
CA ARG A 562 15.64 -7.69 -0.01
C ARG A 562 15.54 -8.73 -1.11
N HIS A 563 16.62 -8.90 -1.87
CA HIS A 563 16.71 -9.88 -2.95
C HIS A 563 18.13 -10.43 -3.14
N ALA A 564 18.26 -11.54 -3.87
CA ALA A 564 19.55 -12.22 -4.11
C ALA A 564 20.48 -11.54 -5.14
N GLY A 565 20.22 -10.28 -5.52
CA GLY A 565 21.03 -9.54 -6.50
C GLY A 565 20.96 -10.00 -7.96
N THR A 566 20.09 -10.96 -8.34
CA THR A 566 19.88 -11.30 -9.76
C THR A 566 19.13 -10.19 -10.49
N ILE A 567 19.39 -10.02 -11.79
CA ILE A 567 18.76 -8.97 -12.62
C ILE A 567 17.21 -9.04 -12.54
N ASN A 568 16.64 -10.24 -12.59
CA ASN A 568 15.18 -10.39 -12.52
C ASN A 568 14.63 -10.09 -11.12
N ALA A 569 15.33 -10.49 -10.06
CA ALA A 569 14.89 -10.20 -8.70
C ALA A 569 15.01 -8.71 -8.36
N SER A 570 16.04 -8.01 -8.85
CA SER A 570 16.18 -6.56 -8.68
C SER A 570 15.09 -5.80 -9.43
N GLN A 571 14.74 -6.21 -10.65
CA GLN A 571 13.61 -5.64 -11.39
C GLN A 571 12.27 -5.82 -10.67
N ILE A 572 12.04 -6.99 -10.06
CA ILE A 572 10.82 -7.23 -9.27
C ILE A 572 10.85 -6.42 -7.97
N ALA A 573 12.00 -6.30 -7.30
CA ALA A 573 12.16 -5.45 -6.11
C ALA A 573 11.81 -3.99 -6.41
N LEU A 574 12.30 -3.47 -7.54
CA LEU A 574 11.99 -2.14 -8.00
C LEU A 574 10.49 -1.97 -8.28
N GLN A 575 9.84 -2.95 -8.91
CA GLN A 575 8.39 -2.91 -9.12
C GLN A 575 7.60 -2.96 -7.82
N VAL A 576 8.00 -3.77 -6.84
CA VAL A 576 7.38 -3.80 -5.51
C VAL A 576 7.52 -2.46 -4.81
N SER A 577 8.74 -1.88 -4.79
CA SER A 577 9.01 -0.54 -4.24
C SER A 577 8.14 0.53 -4.91
N ARG A 578 8.08 0.49 -6.25
CA ARG A 578 7.24 1.38 -7.05
C ARG A 578 5.76 1.25 -6.68
N ASN A 579 5.26 0.03 -6.50
CA ASN A 579 3.84 -0.19 -6.20
C ASN A 579 3.50 0.28 -4.77
N LEU A 580 4.39 0.04 -3.80
CA LEU A 580 4.30 0.61 -2.45
C LEU A 580 4.33 2.14 -2.47
N HIS A 581 5.09 2.77 -3.36
CA HIS A 581 5.05 4.22 -3.49
C HIS A 581 3.79 4.71 -4.23
N GLN A 582 3.40 4.03 -5.30
CA GLN A 582 2.30 4.41 -6.19
C GLN A 582 0.96 4.45 -5.47
N TYR A 583 0.61 3.39 -4.73
CA TYR A 583 -0.73 3.22 -4.18
C TYR A 583 -0.91 3.77 -2.77
N PHE A 584 0.21 4.15 -2.18
CA PHE A 584 0.43 3.94 -0.77
C PHE A 584 1.43 5.00 -0.24
N GLN A 585 2.27 5.57 -1.11
CA GLN A 585 3.31 6.54 -0.76
C GLN A 585 4.28 6.04 0.32
N ALA A 586 4.37 4.72 0.47
CA ALA A 586 5.24 4.09 1.43
C ALA A 586 6.69 4.17 0.97
N ASP A 587 7.56 4.50 1.93
CA ASP A 587 8.99 4.49 1.72
C ASP A 587 9.55 3.07 1.73
N SER A 588 10.61 2.82 0.96
CA SER A 588 11.28 1.52 0.92
C SER A 588 12.77 1.61 0.60
N ASP A 589 13.55 0.82 1.33
CA ASP A 589 14.95 0.50 1.05
C ASP A 589 15.02 -0.78 0.23
N ILE A 590 15.78 -0.76 -0.88
CA ILE A 590 16.05 -1.96 -1.69
C ILE A 590 17.45 -2.45 -1.37
N VAL A 591 17.55 -3.71 -0.94
CA VAL A 591 18.79 -4.33 -0.47
C VAL A 591 19.13 -5.55 -1.33
N SER A 592 20.27 -5.50 -2.00
CA SER A 592 20.78 -6.58 -2.86
C SER A 592 21.52 -7.67 -2.06
N SER A 593 20.95 -8.11 -0.94
CA SER A 593 21.51 -9.15 -0.09
C SER A 593 20.43 -9.83 0.75
N LEU A 594 20.44 -11.17 0.76
CA LEU A 594 19.52 -11.97 1.58
C LEU A 594 20.01 -12.21 3.01
N SER A 595 21.29 -11.93 3.30
CA SER A 595 21.95 -12.24 4.57
C SER A 595 22.44 -11.00 5.31
N GLU A 596 21.97 -9.81 4.93
CA GLU A 596 22.45 -8.56 5.54
C GLU A 596 21.88 -8.39 6.96
N SER A 597 22.76 -8.33 7.96
CA SER A 597 22.39 -8.19 9.38
C SER A 597 21.95 -6.78 9.76
N SER A 598 22.19 -5.78 8.90
CA SER A 598 21.72 -4.39 9.11
C SER A 598 20.18 -4.30 9.20
N ILE A 599 19.48 -5.25 8.57
CA ILE A 599 18.02 -5.36 8.51
C ILE A 599 17.41 -5.65 9.89
N ASP A 600 18.17 -6.29 10.78
CA ASP A 600 17.72 -6.55 12.15
C ASP A 600 17.51 -5.25 12.94
N ASN A 601 18.28 -4.21 12.61
CA ASN A 601 18.18 -2.88 13.22
C ASN A 601 17.12 -1.98 12.54
N ALA A 602 16.57 -2.38 11.40
CA ALA A 602 15.49 -1.62 10.76
C ALA A 602 14.23 -1.66 11.64
N THR A 603 13.40 -0.63 11.55
CA THR A 603 12.13 -0.56 12.29
C THR A 603 10.94 -1.02 11.43
N GLY A 604 11.11 -1.00 10.10
CA GLY A 604 10.05 -1.34 9.16
C GLY A 604 9.96 -2.83 8.82
N ASN A 605 8.82 -3.19 8.24
CA ASN A 605 8.52 -4.54 7.80
C ASN A 605 9.35 -4.94 6.57
N ILE A 606 9.53 -6.24 6.39
CA ILE A 606 10.48 -6.80 5.41
C ILE A 606 9.71 -7.48 4.28
N ILE A 607 10.14 -7.30 3.04
CA ILE A 607 9.69 -8.07 1.87
C ILE A 607 10.90 -8.78 1.28
N THR A 608 10.82 -10.11 1.18
CA THR A 608 11.94 -10.94 0.71
C THR A 608 11.60 -11.57 -0.63
N LEU A 609 12.42 -11.32 -1.64
CA LEU A 609 12.30 -11.94 -2.96
C LEU A 609 13.33 -13.06 -3.10
N ALA A 610 12.84 -14.29 -3.20
CA ALA A 610 13.65 -15.50 -3.18
C ALA A 610 13.37 -16.41 -4.40
N ILE A 611 14.39 -17.07 -4.91
CA ILE A 611 14.27 -18.09 -5.98
C ILE A 611 14.94 -19.39 -5.54
N GLY A 612 14.23 -20.51 -5.66
CA GLY A 612 14.74 -21.84 -5.31
C GLY A 612 15.18 -21.92 -3.85
N ASP A 613 16.42 -22.35 -3.61
CA ASP A 613 17.01 -22.45 -2.26
C ASP A 613 17.54 -21.13 -1.70
N ASN A 614 17.53 -20.05 -2.49
CA ASN A 614 18.02 -18.74 -2.06
C ASN A 614 16.96 -18.03 -1.21
N ILE A 615 16.67 -18.60 -0.05
CA ILE A 615 15.73 -18.07 0.93
C ILE A 615 16.41 -17.97 2.30
N PRO A 616 16.25 -16.85 3.04
CA PRO A 616 16.80 -16.76 4.38
C PRO A 616 16.15 -17.80 5.30
N SER A 617 16.96 -18.39 6.18
CA SER A 617 16.54 -19.47 7.09
C SER A 617 15.21 -19.15 7.78
N ALA A 618 14.25 -20.06 7.65
CA ALA A 618 12.97 -19.94 8.34
C ALA A 618 13.13 -20.35 9.81
N PRO A 619 12.34 -19.77 10.72
CA PRO A 619 12.16 -20.32 12.06
C PRO A 619 11.84 -21.83 11.98
N PRO A 620 12.35 -22.67 12.90
CA PRO A 620 12.12 -24.12 12.88
C PRO A 620 10.63 -24.50 12.86
N GLU A 621 9.78 -23.62 13.36
CA GLU A 621 8.34 -23.82 13.52
C GLU A 621 7.50 -23.32 12.34
N SER A 622 8.10 -22.78 11.27
CA SER A 622 7.34 -22.27 10.12
C SER A 622 6.52 -23.37 9.44
N SER A 623 5.27 -23.06 9.09
CA SER A 623 4.39 -24.00 8.39
C SER A 623 4.63 -24.05 6.88
N ILE A 624 5.31 -23.06 6.31
CA ILE A 624 5.60 -22.97 4.87
C ILE A 624 7.10 -23.09 4.65
N HIS A 625 7.51 -23.97 3.73
CA HIS A 625 8.91 -24.14 3.37
C HIS A 625 9.08 -24.15 1.85
N GLY A 626 9.73 -23.12 1.31
CA GLY A 626 10.21 -23.08 -0.08
C GLY A 626 11.64 -23.64 -0.20
N GLY A 627 11.93 -24.31 -1.31
CA GLY A 627 13.26 -24.84 -1.65
C GLY A 627 13.38 -25.10 -3.16
N SER A 628 14.41 -25.82 -3.61
CA SER A 628 14.70 -26.00 -5.03
C SER A 628 13.59 -26.75 -5.77
N GLY A 629 12.73 -25.99 -6.44
CA GLY A 629 11.59 -26.52 -7.20
C GLY A 629 10.55 -27.25 -6.34
N ASN A 630 10.48 -26.94 -5.03
CA ASN A 630 9.50 -27.51 -4.12
C ASN A 630 8.99 -26.44 -3.15
N CYS A 631 7.71 -26.50 -2.82
CA CYS A 631 7.12 -25.81 -1.69
C CYS A 631 6.29 -26.81 -0.90
N SER A 632 6.39 -26.78 0.43
CA SER A 632 5.59 -27.63 1.31
C SER A 632 4.86 -26.81 2.36
N VAL A 633 3.68 -27.30 2.74
CA VAL A 633 2.80 -26.68 3.73
C VAL A 633 2.45 -27.73 4.79
N VAL A 634 2.66 -27.40 6.06
CA VAL A 634 2.20 -28.23 7.18
C VAL A 634 0.76 -27.82 7.51
N ASP A 635 -0.19 -28.74 7.32
CA ASP A 635 -1.61 -28.49 7.55
C ASP A 635 -1.98 -28.40 9.04
N HIS A 636 -3.24 -28.07 9.32
CA HIS A 636 -3.74 -27.91 10.70
C HIS A 636 -3.75 -29.21 11.53
N HIS A 637 -3.55 -30.37 10.90
CA HIS A 637 -3.37 -31.66 11.56
C HIS A 637 -1.88 -32.01 11.76
N GLY A 638 -0.96 -31.12 11.40
CA GLY A 638 0.48 -31.35 11.46
C GLY A 638 1.02 -32.22 10.32
N ARG A 639 0.22 -32.49 9.27
CA ARG A 639 0.66 -33.29 8.13
C ARG A 639 1.33 -32.39 7.10
N LYS A 640 2.53 -32.78 6.67
CA LYS A 640 3.26 -32.09 5.63
C LYS A 640 2.69 -32.43 4.26
N GLN A 641 2.22 -31.42 3.53
CA GLN A 641 1.79 -31.49 2.14
C GLN A 641 2.95 -31.04 1.25
N GLU A 642 3.45 -31.91 0.38
CA GLU A 642 4.51 -31.56 -0.58
C GLU A 642 3.91 -31.34 -1.97
N TYR A 643 4.15 -30.16 -2.55
CA TYR A 643 3.65 -29.81 -3.87
C TYR A 643 4.69 -30.07 -4.99
N GLY A 644 5.97 -30.22 -4.63
CA GLY A 644 7.05 -30.47 -5.57
C GLY A 644 7.06 -29.46 -6.71
N LYS A 645 7.27 -29.96 -7.94
CA LYS A 645 7.31 -29.15 -9.17
C LYS A 645 5.99 -28.46 -9.53
N ARG A 646 4.88 -28.82 -8.87
CA ARG A 646 3.58 -28.18 -9.11
C ARG A 646 3.58 -26.76 -8.55
N ALA A 647 4.28 -26.52 -7.45
CA ALA A 647 4.43 -25.20 -6.87
C ALA A 647 5.39 -24.36 -7.71
N ARG A 648 4.86 -23.31 -8.33
CA ARG A 648 5.63 -22.38 -9.16
C ARG A 648 6.04 -21.14 -8.38
N GLY A 649 5.16 -20.62 -7.52
CA GLY A 649 5.47 -19.50 -6.64
C GLY A 649 4.72 -19.60 -5.32
N ALA A 650 5.13 -18.83 -4.33
CA ALA A 650 4.45 -18.73 -3.06
C ALA A 650 4.65 -17.34 -2.46
N ALA A 651 3.68 -16.89 -1.67
CA ALA A 651 3.79 -15.66 -0.92
C ALA A 651 3.18 -15.89 0.46
N TYR A 652 3.92 -15.58 1.53
CA TYR A 652 3.51 -15.91 2.89
C TYR A 652 4.16 -15.02 3.95
N LEU A 653 3.44 -14.76 5.04
CA LEU A 653 3.94 -14.03 6.20
C LEU A 653 4.78 -14.92 7.13
N ARG A 654 5.77 -14.31 7.78
CA ARG A 654 6.48 -14.86 8.94
C ARG A 654 6.78 -13.77 9.98
N PRO A 655 6.92 -14.11 11.28
CA PRO A 655 7.22 -13.13 12.31
C PRO A 655 8.64 -12.58 12.18
N ALA A 656 8.79 -11.29 12.46
CA ALA A 656 10.08 -10.63 12.68
C ALA A 656 10.09 -9.92 14.05
N GLY A 657 11.28 -9.62 14.58
CA GLY A 657 11.43 -9.00 15.90
C GLY A 657 10.73 -7.64 16.03
N GLY A 658 10.18 -7.34 17.21
CA GLY A 658 9.51 -6.05 17.49
C GLY A 658 8.10 -5.92 16.90
N GLU A 659 7.34 -7.01 16.84
CA GLU A 659 6.01 -7.09 16.18
C GLU A 659 6.04 -6.79 14.69
N ARG A 660 7.22 -6.86 14.07
CA ARG A 660 7.36 -6.72 12.64
C ARG A 660 6.90 -7.99 11.92
N LEU A 661 6.65 -7.82 10.63
CA LEU A 661 6.34 -8.89 9.71
C LEU A 661 7.36 -8.95 8.60
N GLU A 662 7.61 -10.17 8.13
CA GLU A 662 8.27 -10.40 6.87
C GLU A 662 7.32 -11.12 5.90
N LEU A 663 7.13 -10.53 4.72
CA LEU A 663 6.43 -11.15 3.60
C LEU A 663 7.47 -11.78 2.67
N VAL A 664 7.48 -13.11 2.62
CA VAL A 664 8.34 -13.85 1.70
C VAL A 664 7.61 -14.07 0.40
N ILE A 665 8.18 -13.61 -0.71
CA ILE A 665 7.77 -13.90 -2.08
C ILE A 665 8.81 -14.86 -2.68
N TRP A 666 8.40 -16.09 -2.90
CA TRP A 666 9.24 -17.17 -3.38
C TRP A 666 8.81 -17.63 -4.77
N GLY A 667 9.78 -17.93 -5.63
CA GLY A 667 9.57 -18.58 -6.92
C GLY A 667 10.42 -19.84 -7.06
N ALA A 668 9.86 -20.88 -7.67
CA ALA A 668 10.66 -22.02 -8.14
C ALA A 668 11.67 -21.59 -9.23
N ASP A 669 11.29 -20.56 -10.00
CA ASP A 669 12.07 -19.88 -11.02
C ASP A 669 11.61 -18.41 -11.11
N GLU A 670 12.14 -17.68 -12.10
CA GLU A 670 11.85 -16.26 -12.31
C GLU A 670 10.40 -15.98 -12.72
N GLU A 671 9.75 -16.93 -13.39
CA GLU A 671 8.35 -16.80 -13.77
C GLU A 671 7.44 -16.99 -12.56
N GLY A 672 7.77 -17.98 -11.72
CA GLY A 672 7.13 -18.22 -10.43
C GLY A 672 7.26 -17.05 -9.47
N LEU A 673 8.45 -16.43 -9.40
CA LEU A 673 8.66 -15.23 -8.58
C LEU A 673 7.79 -14.07 -9.09
N ARG A 674 7.73 -13.85 -10.42
CA ARG A 674 6.85 -12.85 -11.03
C ARG A 674 5.38 -13.12 -10.76
N GLN A 675 4.95 -14.38 -10.77
CA GLN A 675 3.59 -14.76 -10.46
C GLN A 675 3.23 -14.42 -9.01
N ALA A 676 4.08 -14.80 -8.05
CA ALA A 676 3.86 -14.56 -6.63
C ALA A 676 3.92 -13.07 -6.26
N ALA A 677 4.78 -12.29 -6.93
CA ALA A 677 4.92 -10.85 -6.65
C ALA A 677 3.66 -10.03 -6.95
N ARG A 678 2.73 -10.55 -7.77
CA ARG A 678 1.44 -9.89 -8.06
C ARG A 678 0.53 -9.75 -6.83
N ILE A 679 0.74 -10.57 -5.81
CA ILE A 679 -0.05 -10.51 -4.58
C ILE A 679 0.60 -9.72 -3.45
N VAL A 680 1.75 -9.08 -3.67
CA VAL A 680 2.15 -8.03 -2.72
C VAL A 680 1.00 -7.01 -2.67
N PRO A 681 0.51 -6.54 -1.52
CA PRO A 681 -0.60 -5.61 -1.46
C PRO A 681 -0.33 -4.37 -2.33
N MET A 682 -1.27 -4.03 -3.23
CA MET A 682 -1.18 -2.84 -4.10
C MET A 682 -2.55 -2.22 -4.39
N MET A 683 -3.66 -2.90 -4.10
CA MET A 683 -5.00 -2.43 -4.43
C MET A 683 -5.96 -2.66 -3.28
N THR A 684 -6.80 -1.65 -3.05
CA THR A 684 -7.84 -1.70 -2.02
C THR A 684 -8.89 -2.78 -2.29
N GLY A 685 -9.36 -3.42 -1.23
CA GLY A 685 -10.45 -4.40 -1.26
C GLY A 685 -10.10 -5.77 -1.84
N VAL A 686 -8.86 -6.03 -2.23
CA VAL A 686 -8.42 -7.38 -2.58
C VAL A 686 -8.11 -8.14 -1.30
N GLY A 687 -8.99 -9.04 -0.88
CA GLY A 687 -8.71 -9.92 0.27
C GLY A 687 -7.56 -10.86 -0.07
N GLN A 688 -6.48 -10.78 0.71
CA GLN A 688 -5.32 -11.66 0.57
C GLN A 688 -5.16 -12.48 1.86
N PRO A 689 -5.09 -13.82 1.77
CA PRO A 689 -4.87 -14.69 2.92
C PRO A 689 -3.42 -14.56 3.44
N ASP A 690 -3.09 -15.09 4.61
CA ASP A 690 -1.73 -15.01 5.17
C ASP A 690 -0.66 -15.71 4.31
N PHE A 691 -1.08 -16.74 3.56
CA PHE A 691 -0.23 -17.43 2.60
C PHE A 691 -0.98 -17.88 1.35
N VAL A 692 -0.26 -17.98 0.24
CA VAL A 692 -0.71 -18.54 -1.03
C VAL A 692 0.44 -19.33 -1.68
N VAL A 693 0.13 -20.50 -2.25
CA VAL A 693 1.03 -21.32 -3.06
C VAL A 693 0.44 -21.46 -4.46
N PHE A 694 1.08 -20.87 -5.45
CA PHE A 694 0.63 -20.82 -6.83
C PHE A 694 1.05 -22.07 -7.61
N GLY A 695 0.10 -22.65 -8.32
CA GLY A 695 0.36 -23.62 -9.38
C GLY A 695 0.49 -22.96 -10.75
N GLU A 696 0.86 -23.76 -11.76
CA GLU A 696 0.91 -23.31 -13.15
C GLU A 696 -0.45 -22.79 -13.65
N SER A 697 -1.54 -23.46 -13.25
CA SER A 697 -2.90 -23.09 -13.65
C SER A 697 -3.39 -21.77 -13.10
N ALA A 698 -2.80 -21.24 -12.03
CA ALA A 698 -3.19 -19.95 -11.49
C ALA A 698 -2.98 -18.79 -12.48
N LYS A 699 -2.11 -18.95 -13.49
CA LYS A 699 -1.92 -17.94 -14.54
C LYS A 699 -3.20 -17.69 -15.35
N TRP A 700 -4.00 -18.73 -15.64
CA TRP A 700 -5.25 -18.59 -16.41
C TRP A 700 -6.53 -18.83 -15.61
N ARG A 701 -6.44 -19.40 -14.40
CA ARG A 701 -7.59 -19.63 -13.51
C ARG A 701 -7.63 -18.70 -12.30
N GLY A 702 -6.61 -17.86 -12.10
CA GLY A 702 -6.51 -17.01 -10.91
C GLY A 702 -6.50 -17.84 -9.62
N VAL A 703 -7.34 -17.45 -8.67
CA VAL A 703 -7.48 -18.09 -7.35
C VAL A 703 -7.78 -19.59 -7.46
N GLU A 704 -8.58 -20.03 -8.44
CA GLU A 704 -8.93 -21.45 -8.61
C GLU A 704 -7.72 -22.32 -9.01
N GLY A 705 -6.63 -21.72 -9.51
CA GLY A 705 -5.39 -22.43 -9.85
C GLY A 705 -4.35 -22.48 -8.73
N VAL A 706 -4.68 -21.99 -7.53
CA VAL A 706 -3.82 -22.03 -6.35
C VAL A 706 -3.83 -23.42 -5.72
N LEU A 707 -2.66 -23.90 -5.29
CA LEU A 707 -2.48 -25.22 -4.66
C LEU A 707 -2.80 -25.21 -3.17
N ALA A 708 -2.50 -24.10 -2.49
CA ALA A 708 -2.83 -23.90 -1.09
C ALA A 708 -2.96 -22.41 -0.77
N MET A 709 -3.90 -22.04 0.10
CA MET A 709 -3.99 -20.70 0.66
C MET A 709 -4.77 -20.70 1.97
N GLY A 710 -4.48 -19.75 2.86
CA GLY A 710 -5.24 -19.64 4.10
C GLY A 710 -4.59 -18.78 5.17
N PHE A 711 -4.91 -19.09 6.42
CA PHE A 711 -4.60 -18.25 7.57
C PHE A 711 -3.65 -18.94 8.54
N PHE A 712 -2.91 -18.14 9.30
CA PHE A 712 -2.11 -18.60 10.43
C PHE A 712 -2.79 -18.26 11.75
N ASP A 713 -2.82 -19.22 12.67
CA ASP A 713 -3.27 -19.05 14.04
C ASP A 713 -2.28 -18.19 14.87
N ALA A 714 -2.59 -18.02 16.16
CA ALA A 714 -1.75 -17.30 17.10
C ALA A 714 -0.33 -17.88 17.25
N ASN A 715 -0.09 -19.13 16.86
CA ASN A 715 1.20 -19.83 16.94
C ASN A 715 1.86 -19.98 15.56
N TRP A 716 1.44 -19.20 14.57
CA TRP A 716 1.95 -19.25 13.19
C TRP A 716 1.71 -20.60 12.49
N LYS A 717 0.68 -21.36 12.90
CA LYS A 717 0.28 -22.64 12.29
C LYS A 717 -0.90 -22.46 11.36
N VAL A 718 -0.94 -23.24 10.29
CA VAL A 718 -2.04 -23.23 9.31
C VAL A 718 -3.34 -23.64 9.99
N THR A 719 -4.40 -22.88 9.79
CA THR A 719 -5.72 -23.09 10.40
C THR A 719 -6.57 -24.10 9.64
N ALA A 720 -7.64 -24.59 10.28
CA ALA A 720 -8.61 -25.49 9.65
C ALA A 720 -9.44 -24.82 8.54
N SER A 721 -9.60 -23.49 8.58
CA SER A 721 -10.23 -22.71 7.52
C SER A 721 -9.39 -22.57 6.23
N SER A 722 -8.13 -23.01 6.27
CA SER A 722 -7.23 -22.96 5.11
C SER A 722 -7.57 -24.02 4.06
N VAL A 723 -7.40 -23.68 2.79
CA VAL A 723 -7.65 -24.58 1.66
C VAL A 723 -6.32 -25.13 1.15
N LEU A 724 -6.16 -26.46 1.18
CA LEU A 724 -4.97 -27.15 0.70
C LEU A 724 -5.40 -28.25 -0.26
N GLU A 725 -4.90 -28.24 -1.48
CA GLU A 725 -4.93 -29.43 -2.31
C GLU A 725 -4.04 -30.50 -1.68
N THR A 726 -4.46 -31.77 -1.77
CA THR A 726 -3.64 -32.90 -1.29
C THR A 726 -2.32 -32.94 -2.08
N GLY A 727 -1.22 -32.76 -1.35
CA GLY A 727 0.13 -33.00 -1.85
C GLY A 727 0.43 -34.50 -1.95
N SER A 728 1.55 -34.83 -2.59
CA SER A 728 2.07 -36.20 -2.66
C SER A 728 2.82 -36.61 -1.41
#